data_AF-A0A094DIP4-F1
#
_entry.id   AF-A0A094DIP4-F1
#
_cell.length_a   1.000
_cell.length_b   1.000
_cell.length_c   1.000
_cell.angle_alpha   90.00
_cell.angle_beta   90.00
_cell.angle_gamma   90.00
#
_symmetry.space_group_name_H-M   'P 1'
#
loop_
_entity.id
_entity.type
_entity.pdbx_description
1 polymer ?
#
loop_
_entity_poly.entity_id
_entity_poly.type
_entity_poly.pdbx_seq_one_letter_code
_entity_poly.pdbx_strand_id
1 'polypeptide(L)'
;MGCQDVLTRKTGVIVGDDVLKLFNYAQEHNFAIPAINVTSSSTVVAALEAARDQKAPVILQMSQGGAAYFAGKGVANGKQEASIAGGIAGAHYIRAVAPAYGIPVILHTDHCAKKLLPWLDGLLDADEAYFKKEGEPLFSSHMIDLSEEEVEYNINTTAAYLKRVAPMKQWLEMEIGITGGEEDGVNNEDVDNNSLYTQPEDILAIYKALSPISPFFSIAAGFGNVHGVYKPGNVKLHPELLGKHQKYVKDAIGAKEDKPVFLVFHGGSGSAKKEFTDAISYGVVKVNLDTDLQYAYLTGIRDYVLNKKDYLLKQVGNPDGEDKPNKKYFDPRVWVREGEKTMSARLTEGLIDFNTSNQFPVAFFVFVKWPEMVTSFRLGDGGRRKTVAGYWRTTHWTDRPRNDVLSGGRWESGLLPEMAHDNSNDSHSVTPKPGQRPFYCSTTQHYSLKSRQPQFRIFAPLLRVAAVPEERGFIFAHHRIAMAESEGGGVPQGQKQGWSSFIKSMANFSGDLSSLTAPPFILSSTSLTEFSSYWAEHPSIFVAPAAEKDPQKRALLVLKWFLSTLKQQYASRSDKYGNEKKPLNPFLGELFLGKWVDAAGTTELISEQVSHHPPVTAYSIHNKEKGVHLQGYNAQKASFARTINVKQIGHAVFSIPAYDETYLITLPNLHIEGLIFGAPFVELNDKTYITSSSGFTAKIDYSGRGWVSGKKNSFTATLYPTGKESSVLYTITGQWNKTFEVREGKKGAVIDNYDAETSAPTSLTIAPLEDQDPMESRRAWAKVAAGIASGDMDATGAEKSKIENEQRALRAKEKEEGSEWVRRYFTRVESDKLLEALAPKIGLLVEDDKTGGIWRFDEKKAAAEEGKKN
;
A
#
# COMPACT_ATOMS: atom_id res chain seq x y z
N MET A 1 3.50 34.71 -29.69
CA MET A 1 4.46 33.60 -29.77
C MET A 1 4.00 32.53 -28.80
N GLY A 2 4.34 31.27 -29.04
CA GLY A 2 4.16 30.16 -28.10
C GLY A 2 5.51 29.56 -27.73
N CYS A 3 5.58 28.62 -26.79
CA CYS A 3 6.83 27.99 -26.36
C CYS A 3 7.59 27.32 -27.54
N GLN A 4 6.87 26.76 -28.51
CA GLN A 4 7.46 26.24 -29.76
C GLN A 4 8.21 27.29 -30.60
N ASP A 5 8.09 28.59 -30.34
CA ASP A 5 8.83 29.64 -31.07
C ASP A 5 10.25 29.86 -30.52
N VAL A 6 10.54 29.49 -29.27
CA VAL A 6 11.89 29.58 -28.69
C VAL A 6 12.73 28.31 -28.90
N LEU A 7 12.10 27.18 -29.26
CA LEU A 7 12.78 25.88 -29.46
C LEU A 7 13.34 25.74 -30.88
N THR A 8 14.53 25.13 -31.00
CA THR A 8 15.07 24.71 -32.29
C THR A 8 14.42 23.40 -32.77
N ARG A 9 14.14 22.46 -31.85
CA ARG A 9 13.37 21.25 -32.08
C ARG A 9 11.93 21.42 -31.58
N LYS A 10 10.99 21.56 -32.51
CA LYS A 10 9.56 21.79 -32.18
C LYS A 10 8.75 20.51 -31.93
N THR A 11 9.27 19.34 -32.30
CA THR A 11 8.60 18.03 -32.17
C THR A 11 9.58 16.92 -31.76
N GLY A 12 9.10 15.91 -31.04
CA GLY A 12 9.94 14.82 -30.51
C GLY A 12 10.69 15.22 -29.24
N VAL A 13 11.66 14.40 -28.82
CA VAL A 13 12.42 14.62 -27.58
C VAL A 13 13.40 15.79 -27.73
N ILE A 14 13.32 16.78 -26.84
CA ILE A 14 14.22 17.96 -26.79
C ILE A 14 15.31 17.78 -25.72
N VAL A 15 16.45 18.47 -25.85
CA VAL A 15 17.61 18.34 -24.94
C VAL A 15 18.26 19.70 -24.67
N GLY A 16 19.03 19.81 -23.58
CA GLY A 16 19.95 20.92 -23.28
C GLY A 16 19.39 22.32 -23.47
N ASP A 17 19.94 23.08 -24.43
CA ASP A 17 19.57 24.48 -24.66
C ASP A 17 18.06 24.67 -24.90
N ASP A 18 17.37 23.70 -25.51
CA ASP A 18 15.93 23.77 -25.74
C ASP A 18 15.11 23.46 -24.47
N VAL A 19 15.61 22.60 -23.57
CA VAL A 19 15.02 22.41 -22.23
C VAL A 19 15.15 23.71 -21.42
N LEU A 20 16.34 24.31 -21.42
CA LEU A 20 16.60 25.58 -20.75
C LEU A 20 15.70 26.71 -21.29
N LYS A 21 15.53 26.83 -22.61
CA LYS A 21 14.60 27.81 -23.21
C LYS A 21 13.15 27.55 -22.81
N LEU A 22 12.73 26.28 -22.77
CA LEU A 22 11.36 25.92 -22.37
C LEU A 22 11.08 26.29 -20.91
N PHE A 23 12.02 26.04 -20.00
CA PHE A 23 11.87 26.38 -18.58
C PHE A 23 11.95 27.89 -18.32
N ASN A 24 12.82 28.64 -19.00
CA ASN A 24 12.81 30.11 -18.96
C ASN A 24 11.45 30.67 -19.43
N TYR A 25 10.96 30.19 -20.57
CA TYR A 25 9.65 30.59 -21.12
C TYR A 25 8.49 30.21 -20.17
N ALA A 26 8.58 29.08 -19.47
CA ALA A 26 7.62 28.65 -18.46
C ALA A 26 7.60 29.58 -17.22
N GLN A 27 8.76 30.05 -16.75
CA GLN A 27 8.85 31.03 -15.66
C GLN A 27 8.32 32.41 -16.05
N GLU A 28 8.61 32.87 -17.27
CA GLU A 28 8.12 34.14 -17.84
C GLU A 28 6.59 34.12 -18.01
N HIS A 29 6.05 33.04 -18.58
CA HIS A 29 4.62 32.91 -18.87
C HIS A 29 3.79 32.24 -17.76
N ASN A 30 4.41 31.92 -16.62
CA ASN A 30 3.77 31.37 -15.41
C ASN A 30 2.95 30.08 -15.66
N PHE A 31 3.61 29.07 -16.22
CA PHE A 31 3.11 27.69 -16.32
C PHE A 31 4.17 26.68 -15.88
N ALA A 32 3.78 25.42 -15.65
CA ALA A 32 4.73 24.33 -15.39
C ALA A 32 4.40 23.07 -16.20
N ILE A 33 5.43 22.46 -16.77
CA ILE A 33 5.28 21.29 -17.63
C ILE A 33 4.95 20.08 -16.74
N PRO A 34 3.85 19.37 -16.97
CA PRO A 34 3.55 18.17 -16.20
C PRO A 34 4.54 17.05 -16.55
N ALA A 35 5.03 16.36 -15.53
CA ALA A 35 5.93 15.23 -15.65
C ALA A 35 5.23 13.93 -15.30
N ILE A 36 5.15 13.03 -16.28
CA ILE A 36 4.23 11.90 -16.28
C ILE A 36 5.01 10.61 -16.11
N ASN A 37 4.73 9.88 -15.03
CA ASN A 37 5.33 8.57 -14.81
C ASN A 37 4.75 7.59 -15.84
N VAL A 38 5.62 6.98 -16.63
CA VAL A 38 5.24 6.00 -17.66
C VAL A 38 5.88 4.65 -17.38
N THR A 39 5.06 3.61 -17.49
CA THR A 39 5.45 2.21 -17.18
C THR A 39 5.34 1.32 -18.41
N SER A 40 4.65 1.78 -19.46
CA SER A 40 4.39 1.03 -20.68
C SER A 40 4.21 1.94 -21.89
N SER A 41 4.24 1.36 -23.09
CA SER A 41 3.89 2.03 -24.34
C SER A 41 2.48 2.65 -24.33
N SER A 42 1.52 2.01 -23.65
CA SER A 42 0.14 2.52 -23.50
C SER A 42 0.09 3.82 -22.67
N THR A 43 0.79 3.85 -21.52
CA THR A 43 0.88 5.07 -20.70
C THR A 43 1.60 6.21 -21.42
N VAL A 44 2.61 5.89 -22.25
CA VAL A 44 3.26 6.87 -23.15
C VAL A 44 2.28 7.41 -24.19
N VAL A 45 1.54 6.54 -24.87
CA VAL A 45 0.52 6.90 -25.88
C VAL A 45 -0.55 7.82 -25.30
N ALA A 46 -1.08 7.50 -24.11
CA ALA A 46 -2.08 8.31 -23.41
C ALA A 46 -1.56 9.70 -23.02
N ALA A 47 -0.29 9.78 -22.59
CA ALA A 47 0.34 11.04 -22.19
C ALA A 47 0.59 11.97 -23.39
N LEU A 48 1.17 11.42 -24.48
CA LEU A 48 1.42 12.15 -25.73
C LEU A 48 0.12 12.61 -26.40
N GLU A 49 -0.95 11.82 -26.32
CA GLU A 49 -2.25 12.16 -26.89
C GLU A 49 -2.89 13.38 -26.20
N ALA A 50 -2.91 13.40 -24.86
CA ALA A 50 -3.44 14.55 -24.13
C ALA A 50 -2.63 15.83 -24.39
N ALA A 51 -1.29 15.74 -24.38
CA ALA A 51 -0.43 16.89 -24.63
C ALA A 51 -0.54 17.42 -26.07
N ARG A 52 -0.71 16.55 -27.07
CA ARG A 52 -1.05 16.91 -28.46
C ARG A 52 -2.36 17.70 -28.51
N ASP A 53 -3.43 17.14 -27.96
CA ASP A 53 -4.78 17.71 -28.10
C ASP A 53 -4.94 19.02 -27.29
N GLN A 54 -4.16 19.17 -26.22
CA GLN A 54 -4.01 20.42 -25.48
C GLN A 54 -2.97 21.38 -26.07
N LYS A 55 -2.25 21.04 -27.15
CA LYS A 55 -1.18 21.86 -27.75
C LYS A 55 -0.15 22.33 -26.70
N ALA A 56 0.41 21.35 -25.99
CA ALA A 56 1.22 21.55 -24.81
C ALA A 56 2.54 20.76 -24.87
N PRO A 57 3.63 21.28 -24.27
CA PRO A 57 4.80 20.45 -23.96
C PRO A 57 4.46 19.43 -22.85
N VAL A 58 5.23 18.35 -22.76
CA VAL A 58 5.10 17.35 -21.68
C VAL A 58 6.47 16.77 -21.32
N ILE A 59 6.67 16.44 -20.04
CA ILE A 59 7.78 15.61 -19.57
C ILE A 59 7.25 14.18 -19.44
N LEU A 60 7.93 13.19 -20.01
CA LEU A 60 7.68 11.77 -19.74
C LEU A 60 8.84 11.24 -18.91
N GLN A 61 8.55 10.73 -17.71
CA GLN A 61 9.55 10.24 -16.77
C GLN A 61 9.33 8.77 -16.42
N MET A 62 10.42 8.06 -16.15
CA MET A 62 10.39 6.67 -15.68
C MET A 62 11.04 6.59 -14.32
N SER A 63 10.31 6.14 -13.30
CA SER A 63 10.92 5.74 -12.04
C SER A 63 11.67 4.42 -12.18
N GLN A 64 12.47 4.03 -11.18
CA GLN A 64 13.21 2.77 -11.20
C GLN A 64 12.27 1.56 -11.37
N GLY A 65 11.12 1.58 -10.68
CA GLY A 65 10.10 0.54 -10.78
C GLY A 65 9.33 0.57 -12.10
N GLY A 66 9.04 1.77 -12.62
CA GLY A 66 8.44 1.96 -13.93
C GLY A 66 9.31 1.46 -15.08
N ALA A 67 10.61 1.75 -15.02
CA ALA A 67 11.62 1.26 -15.96
C ALA A 67 11.74 -0.28 -15.92
N ALA A 68 11.80 -0.89 -14.73
CA ALA A 68 11.79 -2.35 -14.59
C ALA A 68 10.51 -2.98 -15.17
N TYR A 69 9.35 -2.32 -15.04
CA TYR A 69 8.11 -2.79 -15.65
C TYR A 69 8.11 -2.67 -17.18
N PHE A 70 8.81 -1.67 -17.73
CA PHE A 70 9.03 -1.50 -19.18
C PHE A 70 9.87 -2.64 -19.79
N ALA A 71 10.86 -3.18 -19.07
CA ALA A 71 11.54 -4.43 -19.43
C ALA A 71 10.67 -5.69 -19.19
N GLY A 72 9.73 -5.59 -18.23
CA GLY A 72 8.81 -6.64 -17.83
C GLY A 72 9.34 -7.45 -16.63
N LYS A 73 8.47 -7.70 -15.63
CA LYS A 73 8.82 -8.37 -14.36
C LYS A 73 9.31 -9.83 -14.46
N GLY A 74 9.48 -10.37 -15.66
CA GLY A 74 10.17 -11.63 -15.91
C GLY A 74 11.70 -11.49 -16.02
N VAL A 75 12.22 -10.26 -16.19
CA VAL A 75 13.65 -9.96 -16.17
C VAL A 75 14.11 -9.75 -14.72
N ALA A 76 15.23 -10.35 -14.34
CA ALA A 76 15.82 -10.16 -13.01
C ALA A 76 16.38 -8.73 -12.87
N ASN A 77 16.24 -8.15 -11.67
CA ASN A 77 16.64 -6.77 -11.40
C ASN A 77 17.56 -6.64 -10.16
N GLY A 78 18.37 -7.68 -9.88
CA GLY A 78 19.16 -7.79 -8.65
C GLY A 78 20.31 -6.78 -8.54
N LYS A 79 20.74 -6.22 -9.67
CA LYS A 79 21.74 -5.16 -9.81
C LYS A 79 21.23 -4.08 -10.78
N GLN A 80 19.93 -3.79 -10.73
CA GLN A 80 19.26 -2.82 -11.61
C GLN A 80 19.19 -3.20 -13.09
N GLU A 81 19.49 -4.44 -13.49
CA GLU A 81 19.61 -4.82 -14.90
C GLU A 81 18.32 -4.61 -15.71
N ALA A 82 17.15 -4.90 -15.12
CA ALA A 82 15.85 -4.67 -15.76
C ALA A 82 15.48 -3.18 -15.78
N SER A 83 15.81 -2.42 -14.74
CA SER A 83 15.58 -0.96 -14.69
C SER A 83 16.44 -0.20 -15.70
N ILE A 84 17.70 -0.62 -15.90
CA ILE A 84 18.59 -0.05 -16.93
C ILE A 84 18.06 -0.40 -18.32
N ALA A 85 17.87 -1.70 -18.62
CA ALA A 85 17.44 -2.15 -19.94
C ALA A 85 16.05 -1.63 -20.32
N GLY A 86 15.12 -1.58 -19.36
CA GLY A 86 13.77 -1.06 -19.56
C GLY A 86 13.71 0.46 -19.70
N GLY A 87 14.55 1.20 -18.98
CA GLY A 87 14.72 2.64 -19.17
C GLY A 87 15.21 2.98 -20.58
N ILE A 88 16.24 2.26 -21.05
CA ILE A 88 16.78 2.40 -22.42
C ILE A 88 15.71 2.04 -23.47
N ALA A 89 14.95 0.96 -23.26
CA ALA A 89 13.88 0.53 -24.17
C ALA A 89 12.72 1.55 -24.22
N GLY A 90 12.29 2.07 -23.07
CA GLY A 90 11.26 3.12 -22.97
C GLY A 90 11.72 4.42 -23.62
N ALA A 91 12.98 4.82 -23.41
CA ALA A 91 13.59 5.99 -24.03
C ALA A 91 13.59 5.91 -25.57
N HIS A 92 14.03 4.78 -26.14
CA HIS A 92 14.00 4.55 -27.59
C HIS A 92 12.57 4.50 -28.14
N TYR A 93 11.61 3.90 -27.41
CA TYR A 93 10.20 3.91 -27.81
C TYR A 93 9.62 5.34 -27.86
N ILE A 94 9.86 6.14 -26.82
CA ILE A 94 9.41 7.54 -26.73
C ILE A 94 10.04 8.36 -27.86
N ARG A 95 11.35 8.24 -28.10
CA ARG A 95 12.04 8.92 -29.21
C ARG A 95 11.50 8.55 -30.59
N ALA A 96 11.14 7.29 -30.80
CA ALA A 96 10.56 6.83 -32.07
C ALA A 96 9.13 7.33 -32.30
N VAL A 97 8.31 7.42 -31.24
CA VAL A 97 6.87 7.69 -31.38
C VAL A 97 6.47 9.17 -31.17
N ALA A 98 7.17 9.90 -30.30
CA ALA A 98 6.84 11.30 -29.97
C ALA A 98 6.78 12.27 -31.18
N PRO A 99 7.64 12.18 -32.21
CA PRO A 99 7.56 13.05 -33.39
C PRO A 99 6.20 12.97 -34.12
N ALA A 100 5.53 11.81 -34.09
CA ALA A 100 4.22 11.60 -34.72
C ALA A 100 3.07 12.35 -34.01
N TYR A 101 3.29 12.81 -32.78
CA TYR A 101 2.32 13.62 -32.02
C TYR A 101 2.51 15.14 -32.24
N GLY A 102 3.59 15.58 -32.90
CA GLY A 102 3.79 16.98 -33.26
C GLY A 102 4.09 17.93 -32.08
N ILE A 103 4.49 17.38 -30.92
CA ILE A 103 4.79 18.13 -29.69
C ILE A 103 6.26 17.97 -29.27
N PRO A 104 6.88 18.96 -28.61
CA PRO A 104 8.16 18.79 -27.93
C PRO A 104 7.96 18.02 -26.62
N VAL A 105 8.84 17.06 -26.36
CA VAL A 105 8.81 16.18 -25.19
C VAL A 105 10.14 16.27 -24.45
N ILE A 106 10.10 16.35 -23.12
CA ILE A 106 11.29 16.11 -22.29
C ILE A 106 11.22 14.66 -21.83
N LEU A 107 12.33 13.93 -21.92
CA LEU A 107 12.45 12.53 -21.53
C LEU A 107 13.35 12.42 -20.29
N HIS A 108 12.83 11.82 -19.23
CA HIS A 108 13.40 11.95 -17.89
C HIS A 108 13.39 10.63 -17.10
N THR A 109 14.09 10.60 -15.96
CA THR A 109 13.94 9.58 -14.92
C THR A 109 13.56 10.23 -13.61
N ASP A 110 12.74 9.55 -12.83
CA ASP A 110 12.32 9.99 -11.50
C ASP A 110 13.33 9.55 -10.40
N HIS A 111 12.95 9.78 -9.15
CA HIS A 111 13.65 9.52 -7.90
C HIS A 111 14.75 8.44 -7.94
N CYS A 112 15.98 8.90 -7.72
CA CYS A 112 17.17 8.06 -7.67
C CYS A 112 17.85 8.19 -6.30
N ALA A 113 17.26 7.54 -5.30
CA ALA A 113 17.84 7.37 -3.97
C ALA A 113 19.26 6.79 -4.03
N LYS A 114 20.09 6.99 -3.00
CA LYS A 114 21.46 6.45 -2.90
C LYS A 114 21.62 4.96 -3.25
N LYS A 115 20.63 4.13 -2.87
CA LYS A 115 20.54 2.69 -3.18
C LYS A 115 20.33 2.37 -4.68
N LEU A 116 19.94 3.38 -5.46
CA LEU A 116 19.58 3.32 -6.88
C LEU A 116 20.63 3.99 -7.79
N LEU A 117 21.67 4.64 -7.27
CA LEU A 117 22.72 5.25 -8.11
C LEU A 117 23.30 4.32 -9.20
N PRO A 118 23.48 3.00 -9.00
CA PRO A 118 23.88 2.08 -10.07
C PRO A 118 22.89 1.95 -11.25
N TRP A 119 21.60 2.26 -11.05
CA TRP A 119 20.62 2.36 -12.14
C TRP A 119 20.87 3.62 -12.97
N LEU A 120 21.08 4.77 -12.30
CA LEU A 120 21.43 6.02 -12.97
C LEU A 120 22.74 5.90 -13.73
N ASP A 121 23.80 5.34 -13.12
CA ASP A 121 25.09 5.13 -13.81
C ASP A 121 24.92 4.31 -15.11
N GLY A 122 24.13 3.24 -15.08
CA GLY A 122 23.85 2.42 -16.26
C GLY A 122 22.97 3.10 -17.33
N LEU A 123 22.22 4.15 -16.97
CA LEU A 123 21.53 5.00 -17.95
C LEU A 123 22.46 6.08 -18.52
N LEU A 124 23.32 6.68 -17.70
CA LEU A 124 24.34 7.65 -18.15
C LEU A 124 25.38 7.00 -19.07
N ASP A 125 25.75 5.74 -18.85
CA ASP A 125 26.54 4.94 -19.79
C ASP A 125 25.86 4.84 -21.18
N ALA A 126 24.52 4.75 -21.20
CA ALA A 126 23.74 4.71 -22.43
C ALA A 126 23.57 6.10 -23.08
N ASP A 127 23.48 7.17 -22.28
CA ASP A 127 23.53 8.56 -22.76
C ASP A 127 24.86 8.89 -23.42
N GLU A 128 25.98 8.55 -22.78
CA GLU A 128 27.33 8.78 -23.33
C GLU A 128 27.52 8.01 -24.65
N ALA A 129 27.01 6.77 -24.72
CA ALA A 129 27.01 5.97 -25.94
C ALA A 129 26.13 6.56 -27.06
N TYR A 130 24.96 7.11 -26.72
CA TYR A 130 24.03 7.72 -27.68
C TYR A 130 24.53 9.12 -28.13
N PHE A 131 25.05 9.94 -27.21
CA PHE A 131 25.67 11.24 -27.49
C PHE A 131 26.85 11.12 -28.44
N LYS A 132 27.71 10.11 -28.24
CA LYS A 132 28.83 9.79 -29.14
C LYS A 132 28.38 9.42 -30.56
N LYS A 133 27.12 9.00 -30.76
CA LYS A 133 26.56 8.54 -32.04
C LYS A 133 25.68 9.58 -32.74
N GLU A 134 24.85 10.30 -31.98
CA GLU A 134 23.82 11.20 -32.50
C GLU A 134 24.08 12.70 -32.19
N GLY A 135 25.05 13.01 -31.31
CA GLY A 135 25.36 14.38 -30.87
C GLY A 135 24.48 14.94 -29.74
N GLU A 136 23.62 14.11 -29.16
CA GLU A 136 22.72 14.45 -28.03
C GLU A 136 22.55 13.24 -27.09
N PRO A 137 22.29 13.45 -25.78
CA PRO A 137 22.02 12.35 -24.85
C PRO A 137 20.70 11.62 -25.17
N LEU A 138 20.56 10.39 -24.70
CA LEU A 138 19.35 9.57 -24.87
C LEU A 138 18.20 10.16 -24.05
N PHE A 139 18.43 10.51 -22.80
CA PHE A 139 17.52 11.25 -21.93
C PHE A 139 17.78 12.76 -22.00
N SER A 140 16.72 13.56 -21.88
CA SER A 140 16.82 15.01 -21.71
C SER A 140 17.39 15.40 -20.35
N SER A 141 17.00 14.64 -19.32
CA SER A 141 17.23 14.98 -17.91
C SER A 141 17.26 13.74 -17.01
N HIS A 142 18.05 13.76 -15.95
CA HIS A 142 17.98 12.78 -14.84
C HIS A 142 17.65 13.45 -13.52
N MET A 143 17.30 12.65 -12.52
CA MET A 143 16.99 13.09 -11.15
C MET A 143 17.89 12.33 -10.16
N ILE A 144 18.39 13.03 -9.14
CA ILE A 144 19.07 12.45 -7.98
C ILE A 144 18.31 12.82 -6.71
N ASP A 145 17.87 11.81 -5.97
CA ASP A 145 17.30 11.98 -4.64
C ASP A 145 18.36 11.57 -3.62
N LEU A 146 18.81 12.54 -2.85
CA LEU A 146 19.65 12.33 -1.67
C LEU A 146 19.09 13.20 -0.51
N SER A 147 17.78 13.36 -0.46
CA SER A 147 17.05 14.15 0.55
C SER A 147 17.20 13.58 1.97
N GLU A 148 17.30 12.25 2.09
CA GLU A 148 17.53 11.51 3.34
C GLU A 148 18.99 11.56 3.84
N GLU A 149 19.90 12.10 3.04
CA GLU A 149 21.34 12.14 3.33
C GLU A 149 21.79 13.54 3.79
N GLU A 150 22.93 13.60 4.47
CA GLU A 150 23.53 14.88 4.90
C GLU A 150 23.64 15.88 3.74
N VAL A 151 23.22 17.13 3.96
CA VAL A 151 23.11 18.15 2.91
C VAL A 151 24.41 18.35 2.13
N GLU A 152 25.57 18.29 2.82
CA GLU A 152 26.88 18.36 2.18
C GLU A 152 27.18 17.12 1.30
N TYR A 153 26.75 15.92 1.70
CA TYR A 153 26.91 14.71 0.90
C TYR A 153 26.03 14.74 -0.35
N ASN A 154 24.77 15.17 -0.22
CA ASN A 154 23.85 15.38 -1.34
C ASN A 154 24.46 16.37 -2.35
N ILE A 155 24.80 17.59 -1.90
CA ILE A 155 25.35 18.64 -2.78
C ILE A 155 26.63 18.17 -3.48
N ASN A 156 27.57 17.53 -2.76
CA ASN A 156 28.83 17.09 -3.35
C ASN A 156 28.65 15.93 -4.34
N THR A 157 27.74 14.99 -4.07
CA THR A 157 27.44 13.85 -4.95
C THR A 157 26.71 14.33 -6.21
N THR A 158 25.66 15.15 -6.07
CA THR A 158 24.96 15.78 -7.19
C THR A 158 25.91 16.64 -8.03
N ALA A 159 26.83 17.37 -7.41
CA ALA A 159 27.86 18.13 -8.12
C ALA A 159 28.87 17.24 -8.89
N ALA A 160 29.10 15.99 -8.47
CA ALA A 160 29.91 15.02 -9.22
C ALA A 160 29.16 14.49 -10.45
N TYR A 161 27.89 14.12 -10.30
CA TYR A 161 27.04 13.72 -11.43
C TYR A 161 26.80 14.87 -12.42
N LEU A 162 26.60 16.11 -11.95
CA LEU A 162 26.47 17.26 -12.84
C LEU A 162 27.72 17.49 -13.69
N LYS A 163 28.93 17.25 -13.14
CA LYS A 163 30.19 17.29 -13.91
C LYS A 163 30.28 16.17 -14.95
N ARG A 164 29.75 14.97 -14.66
CA ARG A 164 29.67 13.84 -15.61
C ARG A 164 28.80 14.20 -16.82
N VAL A 165 27.63 14.82 -16.59
CA VAL A 165 26.61 15.01 -17.64
C VAL A 165 26.66 16.37 -18.36
N ALA A 166 27.31 17.38 -17.76
CA ALA A 166 27.47 18.72 -18.36
C ALA A 166 28.05 18.75 -19.79
N PRO A 167 29.03 17.90 -20.19
CA PRO A 167 29.53 17.86 -21.57
C PRO A 167 28.46 17.52 -22.62
N MET A 168 27.41 16.79 -22.22
CA MET A 168 26.28 16.42 -23.08
C MET A 168 25.17 17.47 -23.10
N LYS A 169 25.32 18.57 -22.33
CA LYS A 169 24.24 19.52 -21.97
C LYS A 169 23.00 18.84 -21.37
N GLN A 170 23.17 17.67 -20.76
CA GLN A 170 22.06 16.97 -20.13
C GLN A 170 21.71 17.65 -18.80
N TRP A 171 20.43 17.62 -18.44
CA TRP A 171 19.93 18.32 -17.26
C TRP A 171 19.91 17.41 -16.02
N LEU A 172 20.25 17.94 -14.85
CA LEU A 172 20.18 17.20 -13.59
C LEU A 172 19.23 17.87 -12.59
N GLU A 173 18.16 17.18 -12.25
CA GLU A 173 17.27 17.52 -11.16
C GLU A 173 17.81 16.95 -9.85
N MET A 174 17.67 17.69 -8.74
CA MET A 174 17.96 17.19 -7.41
C MET A 174 16.90 17.58 -6.40
N GLU A 175 16.81 16.83 -5.31
CA GLU A 175 15.91 17.11 -4.19
C GLU A 175 16.67 17.44 -2.90
N ILE A 176 16.08 18.28 -2.05
CA ILE A 176 16.68 18.77 -0.81
C ILE A 176 15.64 19.02 0.29
N GLY A 177 15.92 18.54 1.51
CA GLY A 177 14.94 18.49 2.59
C GLY A 177 14.00 17.29 2.42
N ILE A 178 13.53 16.71 3.52
CA ILE A 178 12.77 15.46 3.48
C ILE A 178 11.33 15.75 3.06
N THR A 179 10.90 15.19 1.93
CA THR A 179 9.50 15.14 1.53
C THR A 179 8.80 13.98 2.25
N GLY A 180 7.55 14.20 2.68
CA GLY A 180 6.79 13.17 3.40
C GLY A 180 6.09 12.21 2.45
N GLY A 181 5.97 10.93 2.81
CA GLY A 181 5.22 9.95 2.00
C GLY A 181 6.02 8.74 1.54
N GLU A 182 5.45 7.94 0.63
CA GLU A 182 6.12 6.78 0.06
C GLU A 182 6.25 6.87 -1.47
N GLU A 183 7.49 6.79 -1.98
CA GLU A 183 7.80 6.68 -3.40
C GLU A 183 8.93 5.65 -3.65
N ASP A 184 8.80 4.83 -4.70
CA ASP A 184 9.72 3.73 -5.09
C ASP A 184 10.32 2.89 -3.93
N GLY A 185 9.55 2.71 -2.84
CA GLY A 185 10.00 1.97 -1.64
C GLY A 185 10.98 2.73 -0.76
N VAL A 186 10.86 4.05 -0.69
CA VAL A 186 11.37 4.98 0.34
C VAL A 186 10.14 5.55 1.06
N ASN A 187 10.07 5.53 2.39
CA ASN A 187 8.90 5.98 3.14
C ASN A 187 9.28 6.93 4.30
N ASN A 188 8.78 8.17 4.23
CA ASN A 188 9.03 9.28 5.13
C ASN A 188 7.74 9.81 5.79
N GLU A 189 6.76 8.94 6.05
CA GLU A 189 5.47 9.33 6.67
C GLU A 189 5.57 9.69 8.17
N ASP A 190 6.64 9.29 8.86
CA ASP A 190 6.86 9.47 10.31
C ASP A 190 7.72 10.72 10.68
N VAL A 191 8.05 11.59 9.72
CA VAL A 191 9.04 12.68 9.88
C VAL A 191 8.46 13.91 10.62
N ASP A 192 9.26 14.56 11.48
CA ASP A 192 8.83 15.78 12.21
C ASP A 192 8.50 16.93 11.24
N ASN A 193 7.39 17.62 11.51
CA ASN A 193 6.83 18.64 10.62
C ASN A 193 7.79 19.82 10.39
N ASN A 194 8.68 20.12 11.34
CA ASN A 194 9.71 21.16 11.15
C ASN A 194 10.81 20.76 10.15
N SER A 195 11.01 19.46 9.90
CA SER A 195 12.02 18.92 8.97
C SER A 195 11.52 18.84 7.51
N LEU A 196 10.21 19.05 7.28
CA LEU A 196 9.56 19.00 5.96
C LEU A 196 9.70 20.30 5.13
N TYR A 197 10.51 21.25 5.60
CA TYR A 197 10.66 22.57 4.98
C TYR A 197 12.15 22.90 4.75
N THR A 198 12.57 22.92 3.49
CA THR A 198 13.92 23.37 3.08
C THR A 198 14.16 24.83 3.48
N GLN A 199 15.40 25.20 3.80
CA GLN A 199 15.75 26.58 4.13
C GLN A 199 16.28 27.33 2.89
N PRO A 200 16.07 28.66 2.77
CA PRO A 200 16.64 29.46 1.69
C PRO A 200 18.17 29.36 1.56
N GLU A 201 18.84 29.16 2.69
CA GLU A 201 20.27 28.85 2.82
C GLU A 201 20.69 27.62 2.00
N ASP A 202 19.92 26.53 2.04
CA ASP A 202 20.23 25.27 1.35
C ASP A 202 20.14 25.46 -0.18
N ILE A 203 19.08 26.15 -0.64
CA ILE A 203 18.88 26.47 -2.06
C ILE A 203 20.03 27.36 -2.57
N LEU A 204 20.53 28.29 -1.75
CA LEU A 204 21.70 29.10 -2.09
C LEU A 204 23.01 28.29 -2.09
N ALA A 205 23.17 27.33 -1.18
CA ALA A 205 24.33 26.44 -1.15
C ALA A 205 24.38 25.55 -2.41
N ILE A 206 23.25 24.94 -2.78
CA ILE A 206 23.08 24.19 -4.03
C ILE A 206 23.40 25.07 -5.24
N TYR A 207 22.78 26.26 -5.33
CA TYR A 207 22.99 27.15 -6.47
C TYR A 207 24.48 27.53 -6.63
N LYS A 208 25.17 27.84 -5.53
CA LYS A 208 26.61 28.16 -5.54
C LYS A 208 27.49 26.96 -5.91
N ALA A 209 27.08 25.74 -5.58
CA ALA A 209 27.82 24.52 -5.93
C ALA A 209 27.60 24.08 -7.38
N LEU A 210 26.37 24.18 -7.89
CA LEU A 210 25.98 23.63 -9.19
C LEU A 210 26.12 24.62 -10.36
N SER A 211 25.77 25.89 -10.19
CA SER A 211 25.82 26.88 -11.29
C SER A 211 27.21 27.12 -11.91
N PRO A 212 28.35 26.97 -11.20
CA PRO A 212 29.68 27.03 -11.83
C PRO A 212 30.03 25.81 -12.69
N ILE A 213 29.27 24.71 -12.58
CA ILE A 213 29.47 23.47 -13.32
C ILE A 213 28.63 23.47 -14.60
N SER A 214 27.35 23.84 -14.47
CA SER A 214 26.36 23.77 -15.56
C SER A 214 25.15 24.63 -15.24
N PRO A 215 24.51 25.27 -16.23
CA PRO A 215 23.20 25.93 -16.06
C PRO A 215 22.02 24.93 -16.12
N PHE A 216 22.27 23.67 -16.47
CA PHE A 216 21.23 22.65 -16.70
C PHE A 216 20.92 21.88 -15.41
N PHE A 217 20.35 22.56 -14.41
CA PHE A 217 19.89 21.92 -13.18
C PHE A 217 18.60 22.53 -12.62
N SER A 218 17.83 21.71 -11.92
CA SER A 218 16.59 22.09 -11.22
C SER A 218 16.58 21.54 -9.80
N ILE A 219 15.84 22.21 -8.91
CA ILE A 219 15.77 21.88 -7.48
C ILE A 219 14.32 21.61 -7.09
N ALA A 220 14.03 20.38 -6.65
CA ALA A 220 12.89 20.09 -5.81
C ALA A 220 13.24 20.44 -4.36
N ALA A 221 12.32 21.12 -3.68
CA ALA A 221 12.47 21.51 -2.28
C ALA A 221 11.28 20.96 -1.50
N GLY A 222 11.50 20.57 -0.25
CA GLY A 222 10.42 20.35 0.71
C GLY A 222 9.74 21.68 1.06
N PHE A 223 8.48 21.83 0.68
CA PHE A 223 7.59 22.92 1.12
C PHE A 223 6.27 22.39 1.70
N GLY A 224 6.34 21.23 2.36
CA GLY A 224 5.16 20.48 2.82
C GLY A 224 4.45 19.69 1.70
N ASN A 225 5.14 19.43 0.60
CA ASN A 225 4.71 18.54 -0.49
C ASN A 225 5.02 17.07 -0.14
N VAL A 226 4.18 16.15 -0.65
CA VAL A 226 4.09 14.78 -0.14
C VAL A 226 3.71 13.76 -1.22
N HIS A 227 4.34 12.58 -1.21
CA HIS A 227 4.40 11.67 -2.38
C HIS A 227 3.44 10.47 -2.22
N GLY A 228 2.39 10.42 -3.06
CA GLY A 228 1.30 9.43 -2.95
C GLY A 228 -0.11 10.05 -2.94
N VAL A 229 -1.06 9.41 -2.24
CA VAL A 229 -2.45 9.90 -2.10
C VAL A 229 -2.70 10.42 -0.69
N TYR A 230 -2.91 11.73 -0.56
CA TYR A 230 -3.13 12.37 0.74
C TYR A 230 -4.58 12.79 0.99
N LYS A 231 -4.92 12.83 2.27
CA LYS A 231 -6.03 13.64 2.75
C LYS A 231 -5.53 15.09 2.88
N PRO A 232 -6.17 16.08 2.24
CA PRO A 232 -5.78 17.48 2.39
C PRO A 232 -5.74 17.91 3.86
N GLY A 233 -4.60 18.47 4.29
CA GLY A 233 -4.38 18.99 5.64
C GLY A 233 -3.67 18.07 6.64
N ASN A 234 -3.12 16.92 6.24
CA ASN A 234 -2.18 16.17 7.09
C ASN A 234 -0.81 16.88 7.18
N VAL A 235 -0.21 17.14 6.02
CA VAL A 235 0.84 18.15 5.85
C VAL A 235 0.19 19.34 5.14
N LYS A 236 0.68 20.56 5.40
CA LYS A 236 0.18 21.76 4.73
C LYS A 236 1.22 22.23 3.73
N LEU A 237 0.83 22.31 2.46
CA LEU A 237 1.63 22.96 1.43
C LEU A 237 1.83 24.44 1.79
N HIS A 238 3.08 24.89 1.71
CA HIS A 238 3.48 26.29 1.93
C HIS A 238 4.22 26.84 0.69
N PRO A 239 3.55 27.02 -0.47
CA PRO A 239 4.19 27.49 -1.69
C PRO A 239 4.92 28.84 -1.53
N GLU A 240 4.52 29.67 -0.57
CA GLU A 240 5.18 30.95 -0.29
C GLU A 240 6.64 30.80 0.17
N LEU A 241 7.07 29.61 0.61
CA LEU A 241 8.48 29.31 0.88
C LEU A 241 9.33 29.38 -0.40
N LEU A 242 8.80 28.88 -1.51
CA LEU A 242 9.46 28.93 -2.82
C LEU A 242 9.75 30.38 -3.23
N GLY A 243 8.81 31.30 -2.97
CA GLY A 243 9.01 32.74 -3.16
C GLY A 243 10.11 33.33 -2.27
N LYS A 244 10.29 32.83 -1.04
CA LYS A 244 11.43 33.21 -0.17
C LYS A 244 12.75 32.68 -0.73
N HIS A 245 12.79 31.43 -1.20
CA HIS A 245 14.00 30.85 -1.79
C HIS A 245 14.47 31.62 -3.03
N GLN A 246 13.57 31.90 -3.98
CA GLN A 246 13.88 32.70 -5.17
C GLN A 246 14.47 34.07 -4.80
N LYS A 247 13.82 34.79 -3.88
CA LYS A 247 14.27 36.09 -3.41
C LYS A 247 15.64 36.01 -2.73
N TYR A 248 15.84 35.04 -1.83
CA TYR A 248 17.08 34.89 -1.08
C TYR A 248 18.27 34.59 -2.00
N VAL A 249 18.07 33.70 -3.00
CA VAL A 249 19.08 33.46 -4.03
C VAL A 249 19.32 34.72 -4.87
N LYS A 250 18.26 35.40 -5.33
CA LYS A 250 18.37 36.66 -6.10
C LYS A 250 19.21 37.71 -5.38
N ASP A 251 18.85 38.02 -4.14
CA ASP A 251 19.51 39.02 -3.30
C ASP A 251 20.98 38.63 -3.03
N ALA A 252 21.28 37.33 -2.87
CA ALA A 252 22.62 36.83 -2.57
C ALA A 252 23.56 36.69 -3.78
N ILE A 253 23.03 36.56 -5.01
CA ILE A 253 23.85 36.48 -6.26
C ILE A 253 23.77 37.75 -7.11
N GLY A 254 22.88 38.69 -6.80
CA GLY A 254 22.67 39.92 -7.57
C GLY A 254 21.96 39.69 -8.91
N ALA A 255 21.11 38.67 -9.02
CA ALA A 255 20.35 38.39 -10.25
C ALA A 255 19.33 39.51 -10.54
N LYS A 256 19.02 39.70 -11.83
CA LYS A 256 18.04 40.71 -12.27
C LYS A 256 16.63 40.12 -12.27
N GLU A 257 16.57 38.86 -12.65
CA GLU A 257 15.43 37.97 -12.77
C GLU A 257 14.82 37.69 -11.39
N ASP A 258 13.49 37.71 -11.28
CA ASP A 258 12.80 37.45 -9.99
C ASP A 258 12.77 35.97 -9.58
N LYS A 259 13.16 35.07 -10.48
CA LYS A 259 13.06 33.60 -10.34
C LYS A 259 14.36 32.87 -10.75
N PRO A 260 15.53 33.19 -10.17
CA PRO A 260 16.82 32.68 -10.65
C PRO A 260 17.02 31.16 -10.51
N VAL A 261 16.11 30.44 -9.82
CA VAL A 261 16.15 28.98 -9.62
C VAL A 261 15.02 28.30 -10.39
N PHE A 262 15.31 27.23 -11.13
CA PHE A 262 14.29 26.35 -11.69
C PHE A 262 13.79 25.39 -10.62
N LEU A 263 12.60 25.64 -10.09
CA LEU A 263 12.01 24.83 -9.02
C LEU A 263 11.11 23.72 -9.56
N VAL A 264 10.94 22.67 -8.76
CA VAL A 264 10.14 21.48 -9.08
C VAL A 264 9.17 21.16 -7.96
N PHE A 265 7.97 20.71 -8.32
CA PHE A 265 6.92 20.26 -7.39
C PHE A 265 6.74 18.74 -7.54
N HIS A 266 7.38 17.98 -6.66
CA HIS A 266 7.09 16.54 -6.49
C HIS A 266 5.91 16.33 -5.53
N GLY A 267 5.24 15.18 -5.61
CA GLY A 267 4.06 14.93 -4.76
C GLY A 267 2.81 15.76 -5.13
N GLY A 268 2.61 16.05 -6.41
CA GLY A 268 1.49 16.88 -6.87
C GLY A 268 0.10 16.24 -6.72
N SER A 269 -0.01 14.91 -6.77
CA SER A 269 -1.31 14.20 -6.80
C SER A 269 -2.17 14.54 -5.59
N GLY A 270 -3.45 14.89 -5.82
CA GLY A 270 -4.37 15.34 -4.78
C GLY A 270 -4.23 16.79 -4.28
N SER A 271 -3.22 17.55 -4.72
CA SER A 271 -3.09 18.98 -4.41
C SER A 271 -4.18 19.82 -5.10
N ALA A 272 -4.56 20.96 -4.50
CA ALA A 272 -5.57 21.84 -5.07
C ALA A 272 -5.01 22.75 -6.17
N LYS A 273 -5.84 23.11 -7.18
CA LYS A 273 -5.47 24.04 -8.27
C LYS A 273 -4.74 25.29 -7.79
N LYS A 274 -5.17 25.88 -6.66
CA LYS A 274 -4.55 27.09 -6.10
C LYS A 274 -3.08 26.86 -5.72
N GLU A 275 -2.78 25.73 -5.07
CA GLU A 275 -1.44 25.42 -4.56
C GLU A 275 -0.45 25.23 -5.71
N PHE A 276 -0.88 24.61 -6.81
CA PHE A 276 -0.11 24.61 -8.07
C PHE A 276 0.08 26.03 -8.61
N THR A 277 -0.98 26.83 -8.79
CA THR A 277 -0.85 28.19 -9.36
C THR A 277 0.02 29.12 -8.50
N ASP A 278 0.00 28.96 -7.18
CA ASP A 278 0.87 29.67 -6.25
C ASP A 278 2.33 29.24 -6.47
N ALA A 279 2.63 27.93 -6.43
CA ALA A 279 3.98 27.40 -6.62
C ALA A 279 4.59 27.78 -7.99
N ILE A 280 3.78 27.74 -9.05
CA ILE A 280 4.14 28.17 -10.41
C ILE A 280 4.45 29.68 -10.46
N SER A 281 3.68 30.50 -9.73
CA SER A 281 3.97 31.94 -9.61
C SER A 281 5.33 32.20 -8.95
N TYR A 282 5.81 31.28 -8.10
CA TYR A 282 7.15 31.30 -7.49
C TYR A 282 8.23 30.56 -8.30
N GLY A 283 7.96 30.21 -9.55
CA GLY A 283 8.98 29.72 -10.49
C GLY A 283 9.20 28.21 -10.51
N VAL A 284 8.24 27.43 -10.02
CA VAL A 284 8.13 26.01 -10.39
C VAL A 284 7.92 25.89 -11.90
N VAL A 285 8.71 25.03 -12.55
CA VAL A 285 8.64 24.74 -14.00
C VAL A 285 8.24 23.30 -14.33
N LYS A 286 8.25 22.40 -13.34
CA LYS A 286 7.90 20.98 -13.45
C LYS A 286 7.00 20.55 -12.30
N VAL A 287 5.98 19.75 -12.57
CA VAL A 287 5.12 19.14 -11.55
C VAL A 287 4.96 17.65 -11.83
N ASN A 288 5.32 16.78 -10.89
CA ASN A 288 5.18 15.32 -11.05
C ASN A 288 3.71 14.88 -10.91
N LEU A 289 3.28 13.98 -11.79
CA LEU A 289 1.97 13.32 -11.76
C LEU A 289 2.13 11.82 -12.08
N ASP A 290 1.79 10.99 -11.09
CA ASP A 290 1.73 9.53 -11.23
C ASP A 290 0.41 8.97 -10.69
N THR A 291 0.20 9.03 -9.38
CA THR A 291 -0.86 8.28 -8.69
C THR A 291 -2.29 8.59 -9.18
N ASP A 292 -2.59 9.87 -9.43
CA ASP A 292 -3.85 10.30 -10.04
C ASP A 292 -4.07 9.69 -11.44
N LEU A 293 -2.99 9.54 -12.21
CA LEU A 293 -3.01 9.03 -13.58
C LEU A 293 -3.04 7.49 -13.62
N GLN A 294 -2.38 6.81 -12.68
CA GLN A 294 -2.56 5.37 -12.46
C GLN A 294 -4.02 5.05 -12.12
N TYR A 295 -4.64 5.81 -11.21
CA TYR A 295 -6.04 5.61 -10.83
C TYR A 295 -7.02 5.95 -11.96
N ALA A 296 -6.72 6.97 -12.76
CA ALA A 296 -7.48 7.29 -13.97
C ALA A 296 -7.38 6.15 -15.01
N TYR A 297 -6.17 5.67 -15.31
CA TYR A 297 -5.93 4.56 -16.25
C TYR A 297 -6.62 3.26 -15.80
N LEU A 298 -6.56 2.95 -14.50
CA LEU A 298 -7.28 1.82 -13.90
C LEU A 298 -8.81 1.99 -14.04
N THR A 299 -9.32 3.22 -13.88
CA THR A 299 -10.75 3.52 -13.93
C THR A 299 -11.38 3.13 -15.29
N GLY A 300 -10.76 3.47 -16.42
CA GLY A 300 -11.26 3.07 -17.74
C GLY A 300 -11.30 1.55 -17.94
N ILE A 301 -10.26 0.83 -17.50
CA ILE A 301 -10.19 -0.63 -17.60
C ILE A 301 -11.23 -1.28 -16.67
N ARG A 302 -11.31 -0.83 -15.42
CA ARG A 302 -12.29 -1.28 -14.41
C ARG A 302 -13.71 -1.15 -14.94
N ASP A 303 -14.07 0.02 -15.43
CA ASP A 303 -15.43 0.30 -15.86
C ASP A 303 -15.78 -0.41 -17.16
N TYR A 304 -14.81 -0.63 -18.07
CA TYR A 304 -15.02 -1.52 -19.21
C TYR A 304 -15.30 -2.97 -18.75
N VAL A 305 -14.47 -3.52 -17.87
CA VAL A 305 -14.58 -4.91 -17.40
C VAL A 305 -15.90 -5.13 -16.65
N LEU A 306 -16.33 -4.19 -15.80
CA LEU A 306 -17.63 -4.26 -15.11
C LEU A 306 -18.80 -4.19 -16.11
N ASN A 307 -18.77 -3.25 -17.06
CA ASN A 307 -19.85 -3.07 -18.06
C ASN A 307 -19.85 -4.11 -19.20
N LYS A 308 -18.86 -5.01 -19.25
CA LYS A 308 -18.74 -6.08 -20.24
C LYS A 308 -18.54 -7.47 -19.64
N LYS A 309 -18.65 -7.64 -18.33
CA LYS A 309 -18.49 -8.89 -17.57
C LYS A 309 -19.04 -10.13 -18.31
N ASP A 310 -20.32 -10.11 -18.70
CA ASP A 310 -21.00 -11.27 -19.30
C ASP A 310 -20.54 -11.59 -20.74
N TYR A 311 -19.76 -10.70 -21.35
CA TYR A 311 -19.06 -10.85 -22.62
C TYR A 311 -17.57 -11.14 -22.46
N LEU A 312 -17.05 -11.18 -21.21
CA LEU A 312 -15.64 -11.42 -20.89
C LEU A 312 -15.41 -12.76 -20.18
N LEU A 313 -16.43 -13.34 -19.55
CA LEU A 313 -16.35 -14.62 -18.82
C LEU A 313 -16.09 -15.86 -19.70
N LYS A 314 -16.27 -15.77 -21.02
CA LYS A 314 -16.09 -16.89 -21.97
C LYS A 314 -15.55 -16.38 -23.31
N GLN A 315 -14.82 -17.22 -24.06
CA GLN A 315 -14.41 -16.88 -25.43
C GLN A 315 -15.57 -16.91 -26.45
N VAL A 316 -16.57 -17.76 -26.20
CA VAL A 316 -17.81 -17.90 -26.99
C VAL A 316 -18.97 -18.05 -26.00
N GLY A 317 -20.11 -17.46 -26.33
CA GLY A 317 -21.32 -17.41 -25.51
C GLY A 317 -21.41 -16.13 -24.68
N ASN A 318 -22.51 -15.40 -24.87
CA ASN A 318 -22.81 -14.13 -24.20
C ASN A 318 -24.35 -13.86 -24.22
N PRO A 319 -24.85 -12.72 -23.69
CA PRO A 319 -26.29 -12.41 -23.71
C PRO A 319 -26.93 -12.31 -25.11
N ASP A 320 -26.17 -12.11 -26.19
CA ASP A 320 -26.65 -12.11 -27.58
C ASP A 320 -26.78 -13.55 -28.17
N GLY A 321 -26.38 -14.59 -27.43
CA GLY A 321 -26.53 -16.01 -27.78
C GLY A 321 -25.32 -16.90 -27.43
N GLU A 322 -25.57 -18.20 -27.32
CA GLU A 322 -24.56 -19.19 -26.88
C GLU A 322 -23.40 -19.40 -27.87
N ASP A 323 -23.64 -19.26 -29.18
CA ASP A 323 -22.61 -19.38 -30.23
C ASP A 323 -21.86 -18.06 -30.53
N LYS A 324 -22.12 -16.97 -29.80
CA LYS A 324 -21.58 -15.64 -30.15
C LYS A 324 -20.11 -15.50 -29.71
N PRO A 325 -19.17 -15.17 -30.62
CA PRO A 325 -17.76 -15.02 -30.27
C PRO A 325 -17.46 -13.69 -29.58
N ASN A 326 -16.73 -13.74 -28.46
CA ASN A 326 -16.45 -12.60 -27.61
C ASN A 326 -15.15 -11.85 -27.92
N LYS A 327 -14.40 -12.24 -28.96
CA LYS A 327 -13.07 -11.65 -29.28
C LYS A 327 -13.09 -10.12 -29.34
N LYS A 328 -14.15 -9.51 -29.89
CA LYS A 328 -14.29 -8.04 -29.98
C LYS A 328 -14.42 -7.31 -28.62
N TYR A 329 -14.55 -8.03 -27.51
CA TYR A 329 -14.60 -7.48 -26.15
C TYR A 329 -13.32 -7.78 -25.35
N PHE A 330 -12.78 -9.00 -25.43
CA PHE A 330 -11.60 -9.39 -24.65
C PHE A 330 -10.25 -9.05 -25.30
N ASP A 331 -10.22 -8.66 -26.60
CA ASP A 331 -9.01 -8.23 -27.29
C ASP A 331 -8.35 -7.04 -26.54
N PRO A 332 -7.09 -7.15 -26.07
CA PRO A 332 -6.48 -6.16 -25.18
C PRO A 332 -6.57 -4.72 -25.67
N ARG A 333 -6.46 -4.51 -26.98
CA ARG A 333 -6.52 -3.18 -27.62
C ARG A 333 -7.85 -2.45 -27.40
N VAL A 334 -8.91 -3.14 -26.97
CA VAL A 334 -10.22 -2.54 -26.70
C VAL A 334 -10.27 -2.00 -25.27
N TRP A 335 -9.96 -2.81 -24.26
CA TRP A 335 -10.04 -2.38 -22.86
C TRP A 335 -8.83 -1.54 -22.40
N VAL A 336 -7.62 -1.80 -22.94
CA VAL A 336 -6.46 -0.92 -22.75
C VAL A 336 -6.76 0.50 -23.21
N ARG A 337 -7.44 0.64 -24.36
CA ARG A 337 -7.78 1.95 -24.94
C ARG A 337 -8.78 2.75 -24.07
N GLU A 338 -9.60 2.11 -23.24
CA GLU A 338 -10.42 2.83 -22.26
C GLU A 338 -9.59 3.37 -21.10
N GLY A 339 -8.55 2.63 -20.68
CA GLY A 339 -7.54 3.14 -19.74
C GLY A 339 -6.76 4.34 -20.30
N GLU A 340 -6.32 4.25 -21.56
CA GLU A 340 -5.65 5.37 -22.24
C GLU A 340 -6.54 6.63 -22.25
N LYS A 341 -7.80 6.53 -22.72
CA LYS A 341 -8.75 7.66 -22.75
C LYS A 341 -8.95 8.33 -21.39
N THR A 342 -9.08 7.53 -20.33
CA THR A 342 -9.35 8.03 -18.98
C THR A 342 -8.11 8.67 -18.35
N MET A 343 -6.92 8.12 -18.59
CA MET A 343 -5.64 8.76 -18.26
C MET A 343 -5.46 10.08 -19.03
N SER A 344 -5.71 10.11 -20.34
CA SER A 344 -5.62 11.33 -21.15
C SER A 344 -6.60 12.42 -20.71
N ALA A 345 -7.78 12.05 -20.19
CA ALA A 345 -8.74 12.98 -19.62
C ALA A 345 -8.23 13.61 -18.31
N ARG A 346 -7.74 12.81 -17.35
CA ARG A 346 -7.15 13.33 -16.10
C ARG A 346 -5.90 14.18 -16.35
N LEU A 347 -5.08 13.82 -17.33
CA LEU A 347 -3.93 14.63 -17.75
C LEU A 347 -4.35 15.94 -18.44
N THR A 348 -5.47 15.95 -19.18
CA THR A 348 -6.03 17.18 -19.75
C THR A 348 -6.40 18.19 -18.66
N GLU A 349 -6.93 17.74 -17.52
CA GLU A 349 -7.18 18.58 -16.36
C GLU A 349 -5.87 19.14 -15.77
N GLY A 350 -4.85 18.29 -15.54
CA GLY A 350 -3.54 18.73 -15.04
C GLY A 350 -2.86 19.76 -15.95
N LEU A 351 -2.94 19.58 -17.27
CA LEU A 351 -2.47 20.55 -18.27
C LEU A 351 -3.18 21.91 -18.19
N ILE A 352 -4.44 21.95 -17.74
CA ILE A 352 -5.23 23.17 -17.51
C ILE A 352 -5.00 23.74 -16.10
N ASP A 353 -4.63 22.91 -15.12
CA ASP A 353 -4.29 23.33 -13.77
C ASP A 353 -2.89 23.94 -13.66
N PHE A 354 -1.95 23.49 -14.48
CA PHE A 354 -0.58 24.03 -14.50
C PHE A 354 -0.36 25.16 -15.52
N ASN A 355 -1.44 25.72 -16.09
CA ASN A 355 -1.45 26.74 -17.17
C ASN A 355 -0.75 26.34 -18.49
N THR A 356 -0.52 25.05 -18.73
CA THR A 356 0.34 24.53 -19.81
C THR A 356 -0.43 24.17 -21.10
N SER A 357 -1.76 24.05 -21.01
CA SER A 357 -2.65 23.95 -22.17
C SER A 357 -2.57 25.20 -23.06
N ASN A 358 -2.57 24.97 -24.39
CA ASN A 358 -2.53 25.96 -25.47
C ASN A 358 -1.29 26.90 -25.46
N GLN A 359 -0.16 26.42 -24.95
CA GLN A 359 1.13 27.16 -24.98
C GLN A 359 1.83 27.16 -26.36
N PHE A 360 1.20 26.64 -27.42
CA PHE A 360 1.69 26.73 -28.80
C PHE A 360 1.02 27.88 -29.60
N PRO A 361 1.63 28.38 -30.69
CA PRO A 361 1.06 29.47 -31.49
C PRO A 361 -0.36 29.14 -32.03
N VAL A 362 -1.31 30.06 -31.82
CA VAL A 362 -2.63 29.98 -32.45
C VAL A 362 -2.51 30.37 -33.92
N ALA A 363 -2.84 29.44 -34.82
CA ALA A 363 -2.87 29.70 -36.26
C ALA A 363 -3.99 30.68 -36.63
N PHE A 364 -3.64 31.97 -36.79
CA PHE A 364 -4.54 33.00 -37.29
C PHE A 364 -4.87 32.76 -38.77
N PHE A 365 -5.99 32.09 -39.04
CA PHE A 365 -6.64 32.15 -40.35
C PHE A 365 -7.21 33.55 -40.59
N VAL A 366 -6.38 34.44 -41.13
CA VAL A 366 -6.82 35.76 -41.59
C VAL A 366 -7.72 35.56 -42.82
N PHE A 367 -9.03 35.57 -42.59
CA PHE A 367 -10.01 35.74 -43.66
C PHE A 367 -9.86 37.14 -44.26
N VAL A 368 -9.01 37.26 -45.27
CA VAL A 368 -8.89 38.47 -46.10
C VAL A 368 -10.20 38.66 -46.86
N LYS A 369 -11.13 39.43 -46.27
CA LYS A 369 -12.25 40.00 -47.02
C LYS A 369 -11.68 40.93 -48.07
N TRP A 370 -11.78 40.53 -49.33
CA TRP A 370 -11.60 41.44 -50.46
C TRP A 370 -12.63 42.58 -50.36
N PRO A 371 -12.22 43.85 -50.44
CA PRO A 371 -13.16 44.97 -50.54
C PRO A 371 -13.97 44.87 -51.83
N GLU A 372 -15.27 45.13 -51.75
CA GLU A 372 -16.14 45.17 -52.93
C GLU A 372 -15.80 46.39 -53.79
N MET A 373 -15.15 46.16 -54.93
CA MET A 373 -14.88 47.22 -55.90
C MET A 373 -16.16 47.53 -56.69
N VAL A 374 -16.92 48.53 -56.23
CA VAL A 374 -18.19 48.94 -56.85
C VAL A 374 -17.92 49.69 -58.17
N THR A 375 -17.76 48.94 -59.26
CA THR A 375 -17.82 49.47 -60.63
C THR A 375 -19.13 49.05 -61.30
N SER A 376 -20.01 50.02 -61.54
CA SER A 376 -21.31 49.80 -62.16
C SER A 376 -21.21 49.58 -63.67
N PHE A 377 -21.75 48.47 -64.17
CA PHE A 377 -22.23 48.36 -65.55
C PHE A 377 -23.61 47.69 -65.59
N ARG A 378 -24.36 47.93 -66.67
CA ARG A 378 -25.82 47.78 -66.73
C ARG A 378 -26.25 47.08 -68.02
N LEU A 379 -27.36 46.33 -67.93
CA LEU A 379 -28.16 45.76 -69.04
C LEU A 379 -27.56 44.56 -69.77
N GLY A 380 -28.44 43.64 -70.20
CA GLY A 380 -28.12 42.39 -70.90
C GLY A 380 -29.21 41.34 -70.63
N ASP A 381 -30.19 41.25 -71.51
CA ASP A 381 -31.43 40.47 -71.29
C ASP A 381 -31.31 38.98 -71.66
N GLY A 382 -32.19 38.16 -71.07
CA GLY A 382 -32.69 36.92 -71.71
C GLY A 382 -32.28 35.56 -71.13
N GLY A 383 -33.28 34.75 -70.73
CA GLY A 383 -33.21 33.29 -70.93
C GLY A 383 -33.66 32.34 -69.80
N ARG A 384 -34.99 32.09 -69.72
CA ARG A 384 -35.62 30.81 -69.28
C ARG A 384 -35.33 30.27 -67.86
N ARG A 385 -36.38 30.29 -67.02
CA ARG A 385 -36.48 29.45 -65.81
C ARG A 385 -36.65 27.96 -66.17
N LYS A 386 -35.98 27.07 -65.43
CA LYS A 386 -36.51 25.75 -65.02
C LYS A 386 -36.12 25.49 -63.57
N THR A 387 -37.03 24.91 -62.79
CA THR A 387 -36.86 24.59 -61.37
C THR A 387 -36.80 23.08 -61.13
N VAL A 388 -36.19 22.72 -59.99
CA VAL A 388 -36.43 21.57 -59.09
C VAL A 388 -35.17 20.74 -58.78
N ALA A 389 -34.91 20.63 -57.47
CA ALA A 389 -34.08 19.65 -56.73
C ALA A 389 -32.71 19.24 -57.29
N GLY A 390 -31.64 19.78 -56.69
CA GLY A 390 -30.29 19.18 -56.71
C GLY A 390 -29.94 18.59 -55.34
N TYR A 391 -29.51 17.33 -55.30
CA TYR A 391 -28.98 16.69 -54.09
C TYR A 391 -27.55 17.16 -53.81
N TRP A 392 -27.19 17.31 -52.53
CA TRP A 392 -25.80 17.50 -52.14
C TRP A 392 -24.99 16.20 -52.32
N ARG A 393 -23.91 16.26 -53.09
CA ARG A 393 -22.82 15.28 -53.07
C ARG A 393 -21.49 16.01 -52.93
N THR A 394 -20.68 15.58 -51.97
CA THR A 394 -19.31 16.08 -51.77
C THR A 394 -18.36 15.44 -52.78
N THR A 395 -17.64 16.26 -53.54
CA THR A 395 -16.56 15.82 -54.43
C THR A 395 -15.28 15.59 -53.64
N HIS A 396 -14.70 14.40 -53.76
CA HIS A 396 -13.29 14.20 -53.44
C HIS A 396 -12.42 14.76 -54.56
N TRP A 397 -11.26 15.33 -54.22
CA TRP A 397 -10.20 15.67 -55.16
C TRP A 397 -8.93 14.89 -54.79
N THR A 398 -8.38 14.16 -55.75
CA THR A 398 -7.12 13.40 -55.62
C THR A 398 -6.34 13.49 -56.92
N ASP A 399 -5.17 14.12 -56.88
CA ASP A 399 -4.23 14.36 -57.99
C ASP A 399 -2.90 14.76 -57.28
N ARG A 400 -1.68 14.27 -57.53
CA ARG A 400 -1.02 13.38 -58.53
C ARG A 400 0.25 12.74 -57.91
N PRO A 401 1.21 12.16 -58.67
CA PRO A 401 1.14 11.00 -59.57
C PRO A 401 2.16 9.88 -59.16
N ARG A 402 2.30 8.84 -59.99
CA ARG A 402 3.42 7.87 -59.97
C ARG A 402 4.50 8.21 -61.00
N ASN A 403 5.66 7.54 -60.95
CA ASN A 403 6.40 7.03 -62.12
C ASN A 403 7.48 5.99 -61.71
N ASP A 404 7.17 4.71 -61.94
CA ASP A 404 7.85 3.81 -62.90
C ASP A 404 9.38 3.54 -62.92
N VAL A 405 9.70 2.22 -62.86
CA VAL A 405 10.54 1.44 -63.81
C VAL A 405 12.04 1.07 -63.52
N LEU A 406 12.19 -0.19 -63.06
CA LEU A 406 13.11 -1.29 -63.48
C LEU A 406 14.65 -1.31 -63.24
N SER A 407 15.12 -2.57 -63.21
CA SER A 407 16.50 -3.11 -63.17
C SER A 407 17.24 -3.03 -61.83
N GLY A 408 18.01 -4.05 -61.40
CA GLY A 408 18.12 -5.43 -61.92
C GLY A 408 19.22 -6.22 -61.21
N GLY A 409 19.01 -7.53 -60.93
CA GLY A 409 20.03 -8.37 -60.30
C GLY A 409 19.53 -9.78 -59.93
N ARG A 410 20.15 -10.81 -60.51
CA ARG A 410 19.95 -12.23 -60.19
C ARG A 410 21.20 -12.75 -59.48
N TRP A 411 21.05 -13.50 -58.38
CA TRP A 411 21.99 -14.54 -57.96
C TRP A 411 21.25 -15.68 -57.25
N GLU A 412 21.91 -16.84 -57.16
CA GLU A 412 21.29 -18.16 -56.95
C GLU A 412 21.63 -18.75 -55.56
N SER A 413 20.92 -19.81 -55.17
CA SER A 413 21.11 -20.51 -53.90
C SER A 413 22.29 -21.51 -53.93
N GLY A 414 22.93 -21.74 -52.78
CA GLY A 414 24.07 -22.66 -52.70
C GLY A 414 24.32 -23.30 -51.33
N LEU A 415 24.01 -24.60 -51.24
CA LEU A 415 24.68 -25.64 -50.43
C LEU A 415 24.55 -25.66 -48.88
N LEU A 416 24.38 -26.88 -48.37
CA LEU A 416 24.62 -27.34 -46.99
C LEU A 416 26.06 -27.91 -46.90
N PRO A 417 26.55 -28.34 -45.71
CA PRO A 417 26.24 -29.72 -45.28
C PRO A 417 25.99 -29.92 -43.76
N GLU A 418 25.18 -30.95 -43.49
CA GLU A 418 25.25 -31.96 -42.42
C GLU A 418 26.04 -31.71 -41.12
N MET A 419 25.41 -32.00 -39.98
CA MET A 419 25.69 -33.23 -39.21
C MET A 419 24.41 -33.71 -38.50
N ALA A 420 24.32 -35.01 -38.22
CA ALA A 420 23.11 -35.66 -37.70
C ALA A 420 23.33 -36.25 -36.30
N HIS A 421 22.23 -36.55 -35.59
CA HIS A 421 22.12 -37.82 -34.88
C HIS A 421 20.64 -38.25 -34.79
N ASP A 422 20.45 -39.56 -34.61
CA ASP A 422 19.21 -40.30 -34.86
C ASP A 422 18.53 -40.74 -33.55
N ASN A 423 17.19 -40.89 -33.57
CA ASN A 423 16.52 -42.11 -33.12
C ASN A 423 14.99 -42.11 -33.37
N SER A 424 14.56 -43.11 -34.12
CA SER A 424 13.24 -43.76 -34.10
C SER A 424 12.82 -44.25 -32.68
N ASN A 425 11.59 -44.71 -32.36
CA ASN A 425 10.30 -44.86 -33.05
C ASN A 425 9.17 -44.82 -31.94
N ASP A 426 7.87 -45.08 -32.14
CA ASP A 426 7.11 -45.68 -33.25
C ASP A 426 5.68 -45.07 -33.42
N SER A 427 5.00 -45.59 -34.43
CA SER A 427 3.68 -45.41 -34.99
C SER A 427 2.56 -46.24 -34.34
N HIS A 428 1.29 -45.86 -34.55
CA HIS A 428 0.11 -46.74 -34.79
C HIS A 428 -1.08 -45.88 -35.30
N SER A 429 -2.13 -46.48 -35.89
CA SER A 429 -2.83 -45.86 -37.04
C SER A 429 -4.33 -46.18 -37.25
N VAL A 430 -5.04 -45.29 -38.00
CA VAL A 430 -6.12 -45.60 -39.00
C VAL A 430 -7.48 -46.15 -38.46
N THR A 431 -8.71 -45.77 -38.88
CA THR A 431 -9.33 -44.73 -39.76
C THR A 431 -10.84 -44.51 -39.43
N PRO A 432 -11.51 -43.45 -39.95
CA PRO A 432 -12.96 -43.15 -39.75
C PRO A 432 -13.87 -43.47 -40.97
N LYS A 433 -15.21 -43.32 -40.87
CA LYS A 433 -16.21 -43.16 -41.99
C LYS A 433 -17.63 -42.69 -41.47
N PRO A 434 -18.65 -42.33 -42.30
CA PRO A 434 -19.48 -41.12 -42.06
C PRO A 434 -21.02 -41.25 -42.30
N GLY A 435 -21.77 -40.13 -42.31
CA GLY A 435 -23.16 -40.03 -42.79
C GLY A 435 -23.66 -38.57 -42.98
N GLN A 436 -24.68 -38.32 -43.83
CA GLN A 436 -25.19 -36.97 -44.16
C GLN A 436 -26.74 -36.91 -44.34
N ARG A 437 -27.38 -35.84 -43.80
CA ARG A 437 -28.49 -34.99 -44.36
C ARG A 437 -29.81 -35.70 -44.84
N PRO A 438 -30.94 -34.99 -45.16
CA PRO A 438 -31.16 -33.55 -45.41
C PRO A 438 -32.37 -32.88 -44.70
N PHE A 439 -32.72 -31.67 -45.16
CA PHE A 439 -33.80 -30.76 -44.70
C PHE A 439 -35.22 -31.15 -45.18
N TYR A 440 -36.27 -30.58 -44.55
CA TYR A 440 -37.30 -29.76 -45.25
C TYR A 440 -38.03 -28.81 -44.27
N CYS A 441 -38.92 -27.93 -44.76
CA CYS A 441 -39.58 -26.83 -44.03
C CYS A 441 -41.02 -26.57 -44.53
N SER A 442 -42.00 -26.28 -43.64
CA SER A 442 -43.21 -25.45 -43.95
C SER A 442 -44.19 -25.16 -42.78
N THR A 443 -44.49 -23.88 -42.57
CA THR A 443 -45.81 -23.23 -42.27
C THR A 443 -46.76 -23.58 -41.09
N THR A 444 -46.89 -22.62 -40.15
CA THR A 444 -48.09 -21.81 -39.80
C THR A 444 -49.47 -22.42 -39.40
N GLN A 445 -49.97 -22.17 -38.16
CA GLN A 445 -51.19 -21.33 -37.85
C GLN A 445 -51.70 -21.31 -36.36
N HIS A 446 -51.71 -20.10 -35.76
CA HIS A 446 -52.77 -19.39 -34.98
C HIS A 446 -53.63 -19.93 -33.79
N TYR A 447 -53.77 -19.02 -32.79
CA TYR A 447 -54.91 -18.69 -31.87
C TYR A 447 -55.42 -19.64 -30.75
N SER A 448 -55.39 -19.18 -29.48
CA SER A 448 -56.57 -18.66 -28.72
C SER A 448 -56.25 -18.30 -27.23
N LEU A 449 -57.17 -17.64 -26.52
CA LEU A 449 -57.07 -17.20 -25.09
C LEU A 449 -58.07 -17.92 -24.18
N LYS A 450 -57.76 -18.05 -22.87
CA LYS A 450 -58.64 -17.61 -21.74
C LYS A 450 -57.99 -17.69 -20.35
N SER A 451 -58.71 -17.19 -19.33
CA SER A 451 -58.24 -16.77 -18.00
C SER A 451 -58.99 -17.44 -16.83
N ARG A 452 -58.55 -17.22 -15.58
CA ARG A 452 -59.40 -17.12 -14.37
C ARG A 452 -58.65 -16.57 -13.12
N GLN A 453 -59.39 -15.94 -12.21
CA GLN A 453 -59.03 -15.63 -10.81
C GLN A 453 -59.85 -16.52 -9.84
N PRO A 454 -59.63 -16.41 -8.52
CA PRO A 454 -60.71 -15.89 -7.64
C PRO A 454 -60.26 -14.85 -6.57
N GLN A 455 -61.17 -14.44 -5.67
CA GLN A 455 -61.10 -13.27 -4.77
C GLN A 455 -61.66 -13.56 -3.34
N PHE A 456 -61.82 -12.49 -2.52
CA PHE A 456 -62.53 -12.34 -1.21
C PHE A 456 -61.70 -12.67 0.06
N ARG A 457 -61.48 -11.75 1.03
CA ARG A 457 -62.36 -10.95 1.95
C ARG A 457 -62.96 -11.82 3.08
N ILE A 458 -62.51 -11.75 4.35
CA ILE A 458 -62.55 -10.66 5.37
C ILE A 458 -63.93 -10.48 6.03
N PHE A 459 -64.02 -10.81 7.33
CA PHE A 459 -64.99 -10.34 8.35
C PHE A 459 -64.38 -10.51 9.77
N ALA A 460 -64.94 -9.83 10.78
CA ALA A 460 -64.55 -9.85 12.20
C ALA A 460 -65.74 -9.31 13.06
N PRO A 461 -65.69 -9.16 14.41
CA PRO A 461 -64.73 -9.64 15.45
C PRO A 461 -65.41 -10.35 16.67
N LEU A 462 -64.66 -10.81 17.70
CA LEU A 462 -64.89 -10.49 19.15
C LEU A 462 -63.90 -11.16 20.17
N LEU A 463 -63.59 -10.42 21.24
CA LEU A 463 -63.08 -10.72 22.62
C LEU A 463 -62.18 -11.95 23.00
N ARG A 464 -61.01 -11.62 23.61
CA ARG A 464 -60.36 -12.10 24.89
C ARG A 464 -60.34 -13.62 25.24
N VAL A 465 -59.27 -14.23 25.76
CA VAL A 465 -58.54 -13.97 27.04
C VAL A 465 -57.14 -14.67 27.05
N ALA A 466 -56.22 -14.22 27.93
CA ALA A 466 -54.93 -14.84 28.33
C ALA A 466 -53.76 -14.82 27.32
N ALA A 467 -52.52 -14.90 27.85
CA ALA A 467 -51.28 -14.67 27.12
C ALA A 467 -50.07 -15.44 27.67
N VAL A 468 -49.14 -15.82 26.79
CA VAL A 468 -47.72 -16.14 27.07
C VAL A 468 -46.88 -15.57 25.91
N PRO A 469 -45.80 -14.78 26.14
CA PRO A 469 -45.12 -14.04 25.07
C PRO A 469 -43.73 -14.58 24.66
N GLU A 470 -43.63 -15.68 23.90
CA GLU A 470 -42.34 -16.18 23.40
C GLU A 470 -41.93 -15.66 22.01
N GLU A 471 -42.86 -15.33 21.11
CA GLU A 471 -42.53 -15.00 19.70
C GLU A 471 -41.71 -13.71 19.49
N ARG A 472 -41.48 -12.90 20.53
CA ARG A 472 -40.60 -11.72 20.44
C ARG A 472 -39.11 -12.08 20.37
N GLY A 473 -38.70 -13.28 20.77
CA GLY A 473 -37.29 -13.67 20.72
C GLY A 473 -36.71 -13.74 19.30
N PHE A 474 -37.38 -14.46 18.41
CA PHE A 474 -36.87 -14.74 17.05
C PHE A 474 -36.79 -13.49 16.16
N ILE A 475 -37.80 -12.61 16.24
CA ILE A 475 -37.85 -11.40 15.41
C ILE A 475 -36.72 -10.44 15.79
N PHE A 476 -36.48 -10.21 17.09
CA PHE A 476 -35.38 -9.33 17.53
C PHE A 476 -33.99 -9.91 17.23
N ALA A 477 -33.82 -11.24 17.31
CA ALA A 477 -32.58 -11.89 16.91
C ALA A 477 -32.28 -11.71 15.42
N HIS A 478 -33.24 -11.99 14.53
CA HIS A 478 -33.07 -11.77 13.09
C HIS A 478 -32.90 -10.28 12.74
N HIS A 479 -33.58 -9.37 13.43
CA HIS A 479 -33.44 -7.92 13.16
C HIS A 479 -32.05 -7.39 13.55
N ARG A 480 -31.45 -7.87 14.66
CA ARG A 480 -30.06 -7.53 15.02
C ARG A 480 -29.05 -8.09 14.02
N ILE A 481 -29.22 -9.34 13.57
CA ILE A 481 -28.33 -9.97 12.59
C ILE A 481 -28.43 -9.24 11.24
N ALA A 482 -29.64 -8.97 10.75
CA ALA A 482 -29.86 -8.27 9.48
C ALA A 482 -29.36 -6.81 9.51
N MET A 483 -29.40 -6.12 10.66
CA MET A 483 -28.78 -4.80 10.77
C MET A 483 -27.25 -4.86 10.76
N ALA A 484 -26.63 -5.90 11.33
CA ALA A 484 -25.18 -6.06 11.37
C ALA A 484 -24.52 -6.27 9.99
N GLU A 485 -25.27 -6.67 8.96
CA GLU A 485 -24.79 -6.80 7.58
C GLU A 485 -24.95 -5.50 6.76
N SER A 486 -25.46 -4.42 7.37
CA SER A 486 -25.53 -3.07 6.76
C SER A 486 -24.37 -2.17 7.21
N GLU A 487 -23.92 -1.26 6.33
CA GLU A 487 -22.80 -0.34 6.64
C GLU A 487 -23.10 0.51 7.89
N GLY A 488 -22.16 0.53 8.84
CA GLY A 488 -22.35 1.16 10.14
C GLY A 488 -23.51 0.58 10.98
N GLY A 489 -23.94 -0.66 10.73
CA GLY A 489 -25.05 -1.32 11.42
C GLY A 489 -24.84 -1.52 12.92
N GLY A 490 -23.64 -1.93 13.33
CA GLY A 490 -23.24 -2.09 14.74
C GLY A 490 -22.90 -0.79 15.47
N VAL A 491 -22.92 0.35 14.79
CA VAL A 491 -22.50 1.64 15.37
C VAL A 491 -23.65 2.30 16.14
N PRO A 492 -23.44 2.76 17.39
CA PRO A 492 -24.42 3.54 18.14
C PRO A 492 -24.93 4.76 17.35
N GLN A 493 -26.24 5.02 17.39
CA GLN A 493 -26.90 6.00 16.50
C GLN A 493 -26.26 7.41 16.58
N GLY A 494 -25.90 7.87 17.78
CA GLY A 494 -25.22 9.17 17.98
C GLY A 494 -23.74 9.20 17.60
N GLN A 495 -23.10 8.06 17.32
CA GLN A 495 -21.67 7.98 16.96
C GLN A 495 -21.44 7.58 15.49
N LYS A 496 -22.49 7.41 14.67
CA LYS A 496 -22.36 7.06 13.24
C LYS A 496 -21.52 8.05 12.42
N GLN A 497 -21.61 9.35 12.72
CA GLN A 497 -20.79 10.37 12.06
C GLN A 497 -19.30 10.23 12.46
N GLY A 498 -19.01 10.03 13.74
CA GLY A 498 -17.66 9.76 14.25
C GLY A 498 -17.06 8.48 13.67
N TRP A 499 -17.86 7.42 13.52
CA TRP A 499 -17.41 6.18 12.86
C TRP A 499 -17.12 6.37 11.37
N SER A 500 -17.95 7.12 10.64
CA SER A 500 -17.66 7.44 9.24
C SER A 500 -16.34 8.20 9.10
N SER A 501 -16.06 9.15 9.99
CA SER A 501 -14.78 9.87 10.04
C SER A 501 -13.61 8.95 10.39
N PHE A 502 -13.77 8.02 11.34
CA PHE A 502 -12.76 7.04 11.74
C PHE A 502 -12.41 6.06 10.60
N ILE A 503 -13.42 5.45 9.96
CA ILE A 503 -13.18 4.54 8.83
C ILE A 503 -12.51 5.27 7.66
N LYS A 504 -12.85 6.55 7.44
CA LYS A 504 -12.18 7.41 6.45
C LYS A 504 -10.76 7.83 6.86
N SER A 505 -10.40 7.84 8.15
CA SER A 505 -9.02 8.08 8.57
C SER A 505 -8.15 6.84 8.44
N MET A 506 -8.66 5.63 8.74
CA MET A 506 -7.89 4.39 8.60
C MET A 506 -7.36 4.17 7.18
N ALA A 507 -8.12 4.53 6.15
CA ALA A 507 -7.74 4.33 4.76
C ALA A 507 -6.46 5.09 4.34
N ASN A 508 -6.09 6.13 5.09
CA ASN A 508 -4.95 7.02 4.86
C ASN A 508 -4.12 7.17 6.15
N PHE A 509 -3.92 6.07 6.90
CA PHE A 509 -3.20 6.06 8.17
C PHE A 509 -2.09 5.00 8.16
N SER A 510 -0.86 5.43 8.38
CA SER A 510 0.37 4.65 8.21
C SER A 510 1.16 4.40 9.51
N GLY A 511 0.89 5.20 10.56
CA GLY A 511 1.58 5.10 11.85
C GLY A 511 1.12 3.95 12.77
N ASP A 512 1.59 3.95 14.01
CA ASP A 512 1.25 2.91 14.99
C ASP A 512 -0.24 2.93 15.40
N LEU A 513 -0.86 1.75 15.53
CA LEU A 513 -2.25 1.58 15.97
C LEU A 513 -2.59 2.31 17.28
N SER A 514 -1.60 2.54 18.15
CA SER A 514 -1.68 3.32 19.38
C SER A 514 -1.95 4.81 19.18
N SER A 515 -1.49 5.45 18.09
CA SER A 515 -1.72 6.89 17.86
C SER A 515 -3.05 7.19 17.13
N LEU A 516 -3.63 6.21 16.43
CA LEU A 516 -4.92 6.34 15.74
C LEU A 516 -6.07 6.77 16.67
N THR A 517 -6.58 7.99 16.55
CA THR A 517 -7.70 8.50 17.35
C THR A 517 -8.99 7.73 17.05
N ALA A 518 -9.47 6.95 18.03
CA ALA A 518 -10.59 6.02 17.89
C ALA A 518 -11.87 6.55 18.59
N PRO A 519 -13.07 6.37 18.02
CA PRO A 519 -14.33 6.78 18.65
C PRO A 519 -14.60 6.10 20.01
N PRO A 520 -15.28 6.79 20.94
CA PRO A 520 -15.44 6.34 22.33
C PRO A 520 -15.94 4.90 22.50
N PHE A 521 -16.93 4.50 21.69
CA PHE A 521 -17.55 3.17 21.82
C PHE A 521 -16.60 2.00 21.53
N ILE A 522 -15.50 2.22 20.80
CA ILE A 522 -14.46 1.20 20.55
C ILE A 522 -13.20 1.37 21.40
N LEU A 523 -13.17 2.28 22.38
CA LEU A 523 -12.08 2.33 23.36
C LEU A 523 -12.27 1.24 24.43
N SER A 524 -11.15 0.71 24.91
CA SER A 524 -11.04 -0.13 26.10
C SER A 524 -10.33 0.62 27.22
N SER A 525 -10.68 0.32 28.46
CA SER A 525 -9.96 0.76 29.66
C SER A 525 -8.79 -0.16 30.05
N THR A 526 -8.54 -1.21 29.27
CA THR A 526 -7.47 -2.19 29.47
C THR A 526 -6.22 -1.79 28.68
N SER A 527 -5.05 -1.87 29.30
CA SER A 527 -3.74 -1.60 28.66
C SER A 527 -3.16 -2.85 27.99
N LEU A 528 -2.26 -2.69 27.01
CA LEU A 528 -1.56 -3.83 26.38
C LEU A 528 -0.66 -4.60 27.37
N THR A 529 -0.18 -3.96 28.45
CA THR A 529 0.53 -4.66 29.55
C THR A 529 -0.32 -5.76 30.20
N GLU A 530 -1.65 -5.59 30.24
CA GLU A 530 -2.57 -6.59 30.78
C GLU A 530 -2.73 -7.80 29.84
N PHE A 531 -2.51 -7.65 28.54
CA PHE A 531 -2.72 -8.74 27.56
C PHE A 531 -1.79 -9.93 27.78
N SER A 532 -0.68 -9.73 28.52
CA SER A 532 0.18 -10.80 28.98
C SER A 532 -0.53 -11.83 29.86
N SER A 533 -1.66 -11.49 30.53
CA SER A 533 -2.41 -12.46 31.35
C SER A 533 -2.96 -13.63 30.54
N TYR A 534 -3.36 -13.39 29.28
CA TYR A 534 -4.05 -14.36 28.43
C TYR A 534 -3.24 -15.64 28.14
N TRP A 535 -1.93 -15.63 28.37
CA TRP A 535 -1.07 -16.80 28.23
C TRP A 535 -1.30 -17.89 29.29
N ALA A 536 -1.85 -17.55 30.47
CA ALA A 536 -1.96 -18.49 31.60
C ALA A 536 -3.31 -18.43 32.34
N GLU A 537 -4.37 -17.93 31.70
CA GLU A 537 -5.74 -17.98 32.26
C GLU A 537 -6.30 -19.40 32.47
N HIS A 538 -5.61 -20.44 31.98
CA HIS A 538 -5.87 -21.85 32.33
C HIS A 538 -4.63 -22.48 32.99
N PRO A 539 -4.32 -22.18 34.27
CA PRO A 539 -3.10 -22.65 34.94
C PRO A 539 -2.92 -24.16 34.92
N SER A 540 -4.01 -24.92 35.05
CA SER A 540 -4.01 -26.38 34.97
C SER A 540 -3.56 -26.94 33.62
N ILE A 541 -3.81 -26.22 32.52
CA ILE A 541 -3.34 -26.59 31.16
C ILE A 541 -1.89 -26.10 30.98
N PHE A 542 -1.57 -24.90 31.47
CA PHE A 542 -0.21 -24.31 31.45
C PHE A 542 0.83 -25.20 32.13
N VAL A 543 0.52 -25.79 33.29
CA VAL A 543 1.46 -26.66 34.02
C VAL A 543 1.48 -28.12 33.56
N ALA A 544 0.49 -28.57 32.79
CA ALA A 544 0.36 -29.98 32.38
C ALA A 544 1.61 -30.58 31.71
N PRO A 545 2.37 -29.87 30.85
CA PRO A 545 3.59 -30.40 30.26
C PRO A 545 4.66 -30.88 31.27
N ALA A 546 4.75 -30.30 32.46
CA ALA A 546 5.76 -30.71 33.44
C ALA A 546 5.51 -32.11 34.04
N ALA A 547 4.26 -32.56 34.07
CA ALA A 547 3.89 -33.85 34.64
C ALA A 547 4.14 -35.05 33.69
N GLU A 548 4.27 -34.81 32.39
CA GLU A 548 4.49 -35.84 31.37
C GLU A 548 5.99 -36.11 31.15
N LYS A 549 6.36 -37.38 31.08
CA LYS A 549 7.75 -37.85 30.97
C LYS A 549 8.19 -38.09 29.54
N ASP A 550 7.24 -38.36 28.63
CA ASP A 550 7.50 -38.53 27.21
C ASP A 550 7.62 -37.16 26.49
N PRO A 551 8.73 -36.88 25.77
CA PRO A 551 8.95 -35.56 25.16
C PRO A 551 8.02 -35.28 23.96
N GLN A 552 7.60 -36.32 23.22
CA GLN A 552 6.64 -36.18 22.13
C GLN A 552 5.26 -35.76 22.68
N LYS A 553 4.84 -36.35 23.80
CA LYS A 553 3.60 -35.96 24.48
C LYS A 553 3.71 -34.62 25.20
N ARG A 554 4.87 -34.26 25.78
CA ARG A 554 5.10 -32.90 26.30
C ARG A 554 4.91 -31.85 25.20
N ALA A 555 5.49 -32.08 24.01
CA ALA A 555 5.32 -31.16 22.89
C ALA A 555 3.86 -31.06 22.41
N LEU A 556 3.09 -32.15 22.50
CA LEU A 556 1.64 -32.13 22.26
C LEU A 556 0.87 -31.33 23.33
N LEU A 557 1.25 -31.45 24.60
CA LEU A 557 0.64 -30.68 25.71
C LEU A 557 0.97 -29.19 25.62
N VAL A 558 2.20 -28.81 25.28
CA VAL A 558 2.58 -27.40 25.01
C VAL A 558 1.79 -26.84 23.83
N LEU A 559 1.59 -27.62 22.76
CA LEU A 559 0.73 -27.23 21.64
C LEU A 559 -0.74 -27.08 22.07
N LYS A 560 -1.30 -27.99 22.88
CA LYS A 560 -2.66 -27.88 23.40
C LYS A 560 -2.82 -26.64 24.30
N TRP A 561 -1.86 -26.37 25.17
CA TRP A 561 -1.83 -25.15 25.99
C TRP A 561 -1.82 -23.91 25.11
N PHE A 562 -0.90 -23.77 24.17
CA PHE A 562 -0.84 -22.60 23.28
C PHE A 562 -2.18 -22.35 22.58
N LEU A 563 -2.78 -23.40 22.00
CA LEU A 563 -4.09 -23.33 21.34
C LEU A 563 -5.22 -22.91 22.29
N SER A 564 -5.16 -23.25 23.58
CA SER A 564 -6.15 -22.81 24.58
C SER A 564 -6.10 -21.29 24.86
N THR A 565 -4.93 -20.65 24.76
CA THR A 565 -4.78 -19.19 24.98
C THR A 565 -5.45 -18.34 23.90
N LEU A 566 -5.61 -18.87 22.68
CA LEU A 566 -6.03 -18.10 21.50
C LEU A 566 -7.40 -17.44 21.66
N LYS A 567 -8.35 -18.09 22.35
CA LYS A 567 -9.66 -17.47 22.65
C LYS A 567 -9.50 -16.22 23.50
N GLN A 568 -8.68 -16.28 24.55
CA GLN A 568 -8.53 -15.16 25.49
C GLN A 568 -7.73 -14.01 24.87
N GLN A 569 -6.68 -14.33 24.10
CA GLN A 569 -5.91 -13.34 23.35
C GLN A 569 -6.74 -12.63 22.27
N TYR A 570 -7.58 -13.33 21.50
CA TYR A 570 -8.10 -12.81 20.22
C TYR A 570 -9.63 -12.83 20.04
N ALA A 571 -10.43 -13.44 20.92
CA ALA A 571 -11.90 -13.48 20.78
C ALA A 571 -12.68 -12.98 22.01
N SER A 572 -12.16 -13.18 23.22
CA SER A 572 -12.83 -12.90 24.51
C SER A 572 -13.49 -11.52 24.60
N ARG A 573 -12.81 -10.47 24.11
CA ARG A 573 -13.32 -9.09 24.11
C ARG A 573 -14.48 -8.92 23.11
N SER A 574 -14.35 -9.48 21.92
CA SER A 574 -15.43 -9.50 20.92
C SER A 574 -16.66 -10.27 21.41
N ASP A 575 -16.46 -11.44 22.03
CA ASP A 575 -17.53 -12.26 22.63
C ASP A 575 -18.24 -11.52 23.78
N LYS A 576 -17.49 -10.77 24.61
CA LYS A 576 -17.99 -10.08 25.81
C LYS A 576 -18.66 -8.73 25.53
N TYR A 577 -18.12 -7.96 24.59
CA TYR A 577 -18.57 -6.58 24.30
C TYR A 577 -19.34 -6.44 22.97
N GLY A 578 -19.38 -7.49 22.15
CA GLY A 578 -19.99 -7.47 20.81
C GLY A 578 -19.08 -6.86 19.73
N ASN A 579 -17.91 -6.34 20.11
CA ASN A 579 -16.87 -5.85 19.22
C ASN A 579 -15.49 -5.92 19.89
N GLU A 580 -14.44 -5.97 19.07
CA GLU A 580 -13.07 -5.73 19.51
C GLU A 580 -12.86 -4.23 19.81
N LYS A 581 -11.99 -3.92 20.77
CA LYS A 581 -11.76 -2.57 21.26
C LYS A 581 -10.27 -2.22 21.26
N LYS A 582 -9.95 -0.97 20.90
CA LYS A 582 -8.60 -0.44 21.00
C LYS A 582 -8.17 -0.37 22.48
N PRO A 583 -7.08 -1.06 22.89
CA PRO A 583 -6.52 -0.95 24.23
C PRO A 583 -5.81 0.40 24.46
N LEU A 584 -5.52 0.69 25.73
CA LEU A 584 -4.64 1.80 26.09
C LEU A 584 -3.20 1.48 25.65
N ASN A 585 -2.48 2.50 25.17
CA ASN A 585 -1.08 2.39 24.81
C ASN A 585 -0.21 2.51 26.07
N PRO A 586 0.59 1.50 26.46
CA PRO A 586 1.30 1.57 27.73
C PRO A 586 2.44 2.57 27.70
N PHE A 587 2.67 3.26 28.82
CA PHE A 587 3.81 4.15 28.98
C PHE A 587 5.09 3.38 29.36
N LEU A 588 6.27 3.97 29.14
CA LEU A 588 7.55 3.29 29.39
C LEU A 588 7.74 3.03 30.90
N GLY A 589 7.97 1.75 31.25
CA GLY A 589 8.05 1.28 32.63
C GLY A 589 6.70 1.00 33.29
N GLU A 590 5.58 1.06 32.55
CA GLU A 590 4.28 0.59 33.05
C GLU A 590 4.36 -0.89 33.40
N LEU A 591 3.77 -1.28 34.54
CA LEU A 591 3.77 -2.63 35.06
C LEU A 591 2.37 -3.24 35.04
N PHE A 592 2.28 -4.56 34.91
CA PHE A 592 1.09 -5.29 35.32
C PHE A 592 1.49 -6.58 36.04
N LEU A 593 1.13 -6.67 37.32
CA LEU A 593 1.53 -7.73 38.24
C LEU A 593 0.30 -8.48 38.73
N GLY A 594 0.42 -9.79 38.95
CA GLY A 594 -0.68 -10.59 39.50
C GLY A 594 -0.30 -12.05 39.70
N LYS A 595 -1.28 -12.86 40.12
CA LYS A 595 -1.14 -14.31 40.23
C LYS A 595 -2.47 -15.04 40.10
N TRP A 596 -2.44 -16.24 39.54
CA TRP A 596 -3.51 -17.21 39.65
C TRP A 596 -3.23 -18.16 40.81
N VAL A 597 -4.28 -18.57 41.51
CA VAL A 597 -4.22 -19.54 42.62
C VAL A 597 -5.36 -20.52 42.42
N ASP A 598 -5.04 -21.75 42.02
CA ASP A 598 -6.00 -22.85 41.87
C ASP A 598 -5.35 -24.22 42.20
N ALA A 599 -5.93 -25.33 41.74
CA ALA A 599 -5.39 -26.67 41.97
C ALA A 599 -4.00 -26.92 41.34
N ALA A 600 -3.57 -26.07 40.41
CA ALA A 600 -2.20 -26.04 39.88
C ALA A 600 -1.20 -25.34 40.82
N GLY A 601 -1.62 -24.84 41.98
CA GLY A 601 -0.79 -24.03 42.89
C GLY A 601 -0.80 -22.55 42.50
N THR A 602 0.29 -21.85 42.81
CA THR A 602 0.47 -20.42 42.47
C THR A 602 1.21 -20.25 41.14
N THR A 603 0.57 -19.58 40.19
CA THR A 603 1.19 -19.11 38.94
C THR A 603 1.29 -17.59 38.98
N GLU A 604 2.49 -17.04 38.97
CA GLU A 604 2.77 -15.60 39.09
C GLU A 604 2.91 -14.95 37.70
N LEU A 605 2.48 -13.69 37.56
CA LEU A 605 2.57 -12.87 36.35
C LEU A 605 3.34 -11.58 36.65
N ILE A 606 4.35 -11.30 35.83
CA ILE A 606 5.05 -10.02 35.74
C ILE A 606 5.02 -9.57 34.27
N SER A 607 4.50 -8.36 34.03
CA SER A 607 4.52 -7.69 32.73
C SER A 607 5.09 -6.28 32.89
N GLU A 608 5.95 -5.85 31.96
CA GLU A 608 6.56 -4.52 31.94
C GLU A 608 6.60 -3.97 30.51
N GLN A 609 6.23 -2.71 30.34
CA GLN A 609 6.44 -1.99 29.08
C GLN A 609 7.92 -1.58 28.96
N VAL A 610 8.72 -2.41 28.30
CA VAL A 610 10.16 -2.24 28.14
C VAL A 610 10.55 -1.23 27.06
N SER A 611 9.64 -0.85 26.17
CA SER A 611 9.83 0.26 25.23
C SER A 611 8.50 0.93 24.84
N HIS A 612 8.56 2.22 24.47
CA HIS A 612 7.39 2.99 24.01
C HIS A 612 7.53 3.46 22.55
N HIS A 613 8.75 3.64 22.06
CA HIS A 613 9.05 3.92 20.64
C HIS A 613 10.19 3.01 20.16
N PRO A 614 9.90 1.90 19.46
CA PRO A 614 8.57 1.32 19.23
C PRO A 614 7.94 0.77 20.53
N PRO A 615 6.60 0.58 20.59
CA PRO A 615 5.95 -0.02 21.76
C PRO A 615 6.31 -1.51 21.91
N VAL A 616 6.84 -1.90 23.08
CA VAL A 616 7.22 -3.29 23.38
C VAL A 616 6.84 -3.63 24.82
N THR A 617 6.03 -4.68 24.99
CA THR A 617 5.66 -5.27 26.27
C THR A 617 6.44 -6.57 26.48
N ALA A 618 7.20 -6.68 27.58
CA ALA A 618 7.86 -7.93 27.99
C ALA A 618 7.12 -8.57 29.17
N TYR A 619 7.14 -9.89 29.25
CA TYR A 619 6.40 -10.64 30.27
C TYR A 619 7.13 -11.91 30.73
N SER A 620 6.83 -12.31 31.96
CA SER A 620 7.34 -13.48 32.67
C SER A 620 6.21 -14.08 33.48
N ILE A 621 5.94 -15.36 33.29
CA ILE A 621 4.89 -16.12 33.98
C ILE A 621 5.50 -17.41 34.51
N HIS A 622 5.46 -17.61 35.83
CA HIS A 622 6.16 -18.72 36.49
C HIS A 622 5.23 -19.42 37.48
N ASN A 623 5.06 -20.73 37.34
CA ASN A 623 4.59 -21.59 38.41
C ASN A 623 5.79 -22.32 39.03
N LYS A 624 6.31 -21.75 40.14
CA LYS A 624 7.50 -22.25 40.84
C LYS A 624 7.27 -23.66 41.44
N GLU A 625 6.03 -23.98 41.83
CA GLU A 625 5.66 -25.28 42.42
C GLU A 625 5.66 -26.44 41.42
N LYS A 626 5.31 -26.18 40.16
CA LYS A 626 5.24 -27.19 39.08
C LYS A 626 6.45 -27.15 38.14
N GLY A 627 7.35 -26.18 38.29
CA GLY A 627 8.56 -26.06 37.47
C GLY A 627 8.26 -25.70 36.01
N VAL A 628 7.41 -24.69 35.79
CA VAL A 628 7.10 -24.16 34.45
C VAL A 628 7.31 -22.64 34.43
N HIS A 629 8.16 -22.18 33.50
CA HIS A 629 8.44 -20.77 33.28
C HIS A 629 8.23 -20.39 31.81
N LEU A 630 7.37 -19.42 31.58
CA LEU A 630 7.18 -18.75 30.29
C LEU A 630 7.76 -17.34 30.40
N GLN A 631 8.54 -16.92 29.40
CA GLN A 631 8.92 -15.51 29.23
C GLN A 631 8.82 -15.12 27.76
N GLY A 632 8.64 -13.84 27.48
CA GLY A 632 8.57 -13.36 26.11
C GLY A 632 8.47 -11.85 26.02
N TYR A 633 8.37 -11.36 24.79
CA TYR A 633 7.99 -9.97 24.53
C TYR A 633 7.18 -9.89 23.23
N ASN A 634 6.35 -8.85 23.15
CA ASN A 634 5.54 -8.56 21.98
C ASN A 634 5.70 -7.07 21.59
N ALA A 635 5.80 -6.85 20.29
CA ALA A 635 5.54 -5.59 19.62
C ALA A 635 4.63 -5.84 18.41
N GLN A 636 4.21 -4.77 17.75
CA GLN A 636 3.31 -4.83 16.60
C GLN A 636 3.77 -3.89 15.49
N LYS A 637 3.62 -4.30 14.23
CA LYS A 637 3.53 -3.36 13.09
C LYS A 637 2.17 -3.54 12.43
N ALA A 638 1.38 -2.47 12.42
CA ALA A 638 0.09 -2.44 11.76
C ALA A 638 0.20 -1.91 10.32
N SER A 639 -0.76 -2.27 9.46
CA SER A 639 -1.01 -1.62 8.18
C SER A 639 -2.50 -1.57 7.88
N PHE A 640 -2.97 -0.46 7.29
CA PHE A 640 -4.37 -0.08 7.32
C PHE A 640 -4.96 -0.01 5.91
N ALA A 641 -6.16 -0.56 5.76
CA ALA A 641 -6.93 -0.58 4.52
C ALA A 641 -8.43 -0.63 4.88
N ARG A 642 -9.20 -1.53 4.23
CA ARG A 642 -10.55 -1.91 4.69
C ARG A 642 -10.51 -2.78 5.95
N THR A 643 -9.39 -3.44 6.19
CA THR A 643 -9.00 -4.17 7.40
C THR A 643 -7.84 -3.46 8.08
N ILE A 644 -7.54 -3.81 9.33
CA ILE A 644 -6.25 -3.46 9.96
C ILE A 644 -5.44 -4.75 10.06
N ASN A 645 -4.40 -4.89 9.26
CA ASN A 645 -3.49 -6.03 9.36
C ASN A 645 -2.47 -5.72 10.46
N VAL A 646 -2.15 -6.71 11.30
CA VAL A 646 -1.17 -6.54 12.38
C VAL A 646 -0.19 -7.71 12.34
N LYS A 647 1.05 -7.40 11.98
CA LYS A 647 2.19 -8.30 12.16
C LYS A 647 2.60 -8.23 13.63
N GLN A 648 2.60 -9.37 14.33
CA GLN A 648 3.20 -9.44 15.65
C GLN A 648 4.71 -9.69 15.52
N ILE A 649 5.50 -9.01 16.36
CA ILE A 649 6.96 -9.05 16.37
C ILE A 649 7.41 -9.46 17.79
N GLY A 650 8.50 -10.23 17.87
CA GLY A 650 8.93 -10.90 19.09
C GLY A 650 8.43 -12.35 19.18
N HIS A 651 8.67 -12.96 20.33
CA HIS A 651 8.51 -14.40 20.55
C HIS A 651 8.32 -14.72 22.04
N ALA A 652 7.77 -15.89 22.31
CA ALA A 652 7.72 -16.47 23.64
C ALA A 652 8.64 -17.69 23.76
N VAL A 653 9.12 -17.94 24.99
CA VAL A 653 10.00 -19.03 25.39
C VAL A 653 9.35 -19.73 26.58
N PHE A 654 8.87 -20.95 26.38
CA PHE A 654 8.29 -21.80 27.42
C PHE A 654 9.32 -22.85 27.85
N SER A 655 9.55 -22.98 29.16
CA SER A 655 10.65 -23.76 29.74
C SER A 655 10.15 -24.72 30.82
N ILE A 656 10.68 -25.94 30.81
CA ILE A 656 10.42 -27.00 31.79
C ILE A 656 11.78 -27.47 32.35
N PRO A 657 12.33 -26.81 33.39
CA PRO A 657 13.69 -27.10 33.88
C PRO A 657 13.91 -28.54 34.34
N ALA A 658 12.85 -29.25 34.73
CA ALA A 658 12.91 -30.66 35.13
C ALA A 658 13.37 -31.63 34.00
N TYR A 659 13.38 -31.17 32.74
CA TYR A 659 13.81 -31.96 31.57
C TYR A 659 14.88 -31.25 30.72
N ASP A 660 15.44 -30.12 31.18
CA ASP A 660 16.27 -29.20 30.36
C ASP A 660 15.62 -28.81 29.02
N GLU A 661 14.28 -28.65 29.06
CA GLU A 661 13.46 -28.57 27.85
C GLU A 661 12.88 -27.18 27.66
N THR A 662 13.13 -26.59 26.48
CA THR A 662 12.68 -25.26 26.11
C THR A 662 11.98 -25.26 24.76
N TYR A 663 11.01 -24.36 24.59
CA TYR A 663 10.16 -24.23 23.43
C TYR A 663 10.14 -22.77 22.95
N LEU A 664 10.60 -22.53 21.72
CA LEU A 664 10.47 -21.25 21.05
C LEU A 664 9.14 -21.18 20.31
N ILE A 665 8.35 -20.13 20.58
CA ILE A 665 7.00 -19.92 20.07
C ILE A 665 6.95 -18.60 19.29
N THR A 666 6.56 -18.66 18.02
CA THR A 666 6.31 -17.44 17.22
C THR A 666 4.91 -16.90 17.51
N LEU A 667 4.76 -15.58 17.42
CA LEU A 667 3.46 -14.94 17.59
C LEU A 667 2.66 -15.02 16.27
N PRO A 668 1.31 -15.20 16.31
CA PRO A 668 0.50 -15.25 15.10
C PRO A 668 0.29 -13.84 14.52
N ASN A 669 0.28 -13.75 13.18
CA ASN A 669 -0.23 -12.57 12.50
C ASN A 669 -1.77 -12.55 12.57
N LEU A 670 -2.34 -11.36 12.49
CA LEU A 670 -3.79 -11.18 12.54
C LEU A 670 -4.27 -10.05 11.64
N HIS A 671 -5.58 -10.04 11.38
CA HIS A 671 -6.27 -8.93 10.75
C HIS A 671 -7.56 -8.61 11.52
N ILE A 672 -7.83 -7.31 11.69
CA ILE A 672 -9.06 -6.79 12.27
C ILE A 672 -10.02 -6.54 11.11
N GLU A 673 -11.07 -7.33 11.09
CA GLU A 673 -12.13 -7.37 10.09
C GLU A 673 -13.42 -6.73 10.63
N GLY A 674 -14.44 -6.54 9.78
CA GLY A 674 -15.76 -6.09 10.21
C GLY A 674 -15.91 -4.58 10.49
N LEU A 675 -14.86 -3.80 10.27
CA LEU A 675 -14.77 -2.37 10.57
C LEU A 675 -15.87 -1.53 9.86
N ILE A 676 -16.13 -1.78 8.58
CA ILE A 676 -17.19 -1.08 7.81
C ILE A 676 -18.58 -1.23 8.46
N PHE A 677 -18.84 -2.38 9.09
CA PHE A 677 -20.12 -2.67 9.75
C PHE A 677 -20.22 -2.10 11.17
N GLY A 678 -19.12 -1.60 11.75
CA GLY A 678 -19.08 -1.10 13.13
C GLY A 678 -18.95 -2.19 14.21
N ALA A 679 -18.64 -3.42 13.79
CA ALA A 679 -18.43 -4.57 14.67
C ALA A 679 -17.07 -5.21 14.36
N PRO A 680 -15.95 -4.55 14.73
CA PRO A 680 -14.62 -5.09 14.52
C PRO A 680 -14.43 -6.44 15.25
N PHE A 681 -13.71 -7.36 14.63
CA PHE A 681 -13.32 -8.65 15.23
C PHE A 681 -11.96 -9.09 14.68
N VAL A 682 -11.22 -9.91 15.43
CA VAL A 682 -9.92 -10.46 14.99
C VAL A 682 -10.11 -11.78 14.24
N GLU A 683 -9.41 -11.94 13.12
CA GLU A 683 -9.23 -13.21 12.42
C GLU A 683 -7.71 -13.47 12.27
N LEU A 684 -7.23 -14.67 12.64
CA LEU A 684 -5.80 -15.03 12.59
C LEU A 684 -5.41 -15.49 11.18
N ASN A 685 -4.18 -15.17 10.76
CA ASN A 685 -3.64 -15.55 9.45
C ASN A 685 -2.18 -16.04 9.55
N ASP A 686 -1.60 -16.38 8.40
CA ASP A 686 -0.29 -17.03 8.28
C ASP A 686 -0.16 -18.28 9.18
N LYS A 687 0.95 -18.38 9.93
CA LYS A 687 1.39 -19.57 10.66
C LYS A 687 2.04 -19.22 11.98
N THR A 688 1.73 -20.00 13.02
CA THR A 688 2.55 -20.08 14.22
C THR A 688 3.41 -21.34 14.19
N TYR A 689 4.64 -21.22 14.66
CA TYR A 689 5.52 -22.35 14.95
C TYR A 689 5.81 -22.44 16.45
N ILE A 690 5.89 -23.68 16.94
CA ILE A 690 6.40 -24.01 18.27
C ILE A 690 7.51 -25.04 18.04
N THR A 691 8.75 -24.77 18.43
CA THR A 691 9.86 -25.72 18.23
C THR A 691 10.68 -25.90 19.49
N SER A 692 11.06 -27.15 19.80
CA SER A 692 11.68 -27.51 21.07
C SER A 692 13.19 -27.80 20.99
N SER A 693 13.86 -27.72 22.14
CA SER A 693 15.20 -28.32 22.34
C SER A 693 15.15 -29.84 22.21
N SER A 694 14.06 -30.49 22.63
CA SER A 694 13.81 -31.94 22.55
C SER A 694 13.60 -32.52 21.14
N GLY A 695 13.59 -31.68 20.09
CA GLY A 695 13.59 -32.11 18.69
C GLY A 695 12.20 -32.31 18.07
N PHE A 696 11.18 -31.63 18.59
CA PHE A 696 9.83 -31.60 18.02
C PHE A 696 9.46 -30.20 17.55
N THR A 697 8.68 -30.12 16.47
CA THR A 697 8.16 -28.86 15.93
C THR A 697 6.68 -29.00 15.61
N ALA A 698 5.87 -28.08 16.13
CA ALA A 698 4.50 -27.86 15.69
C ALA A 698 4.45 -26.72 14.67
N LYS A 699 3.62 -26.88 13.64
CA LYS A 699 3.19 -25.82 12.73
C LYS A 699 1.68 -25.71 12.79
N ILE A 700 1.17 -24.52 13.07
CA ILE A 700 -0.24 -24.16 13.10
C ILE A 700 -0.50 -23.26 11.90
N ASP A 701 -1.31 -23.71 10.94
CA ASP A 701 -1.78 -22.91 9.81
C ASP A 701 -3.20 -22.39 10.11
N TYR A 702 -3.40 -21.07 10.08
CA TYR A 702 -4.69 -20.43 10.36
C TYR A 702 -5.53 -20.25 9.09
N SER A 703 -6.86 -20.23 9.23
CA SER A 703 -7.79 -20.14 8.09
C SER A 703 -9.17 -19.61 8.51
N GLY A 704 -9.90 -19.08 7.53
CA GLY A 704 -11.18 -18.43 7.82
C GLY A 704 -12.04 -18.15 6.59
N ARG A 705 -12.81 -17.06 6.63
CA ARG A 705 -14.00 -16.84 5.79
C ARG A 705 -13.69 -16.32 4.38
N GLY A 706 -12.89 -17.09 3.64
CA GLY A 706 -12.57 -16.82 2.22
C GLY A 706 -12.02 -18.03 1.46
N TRP A 707 -11.51 -19.05 2.15
CA TRP A 707 -10.97 -20.25 1.51
C TRP A 707 -12.09 -21.23 1.12
N VAL A 708 -12.73 -20.93 -0.02
CA VAL A 708 -13.76 -21.71 -0.74
C VAL A 708 -15.08 -21.96 0.01
N SER A 709 -15.05 -22.39 1.27
CA SER A 709 -16.24 -22.63 2.11
C SER A 709 -15.98 -22.62 3.63
N GLY A 710 -14.78 -22.22 4.07
CA GLY A 710 -14.33 -22.33 5.47
C GLY A 710 -15.16 -21.56 6.52
N LYS A 711 -15.21 -22.10 7.75
CA LYS A 711 -15.71 -21.39 8.94
C LYS A 711 -14.66 -20.38 9.43
N LYS A 712 -15.11 -19.27 10.03
CA LYS A 712 -14.23 -18.33 10.75
C LYS A 712 -13.41 -19.03 11.84
N ASN A 713 -12.25 -18.46 12.17
CA ASN A 713 -11.40 -18.86 13.29
C ASN A 713 -10.96 -20.34 13.23
N SER A 714 -10.81 -20.90 12.03
CA SER A 714 -10.42 -22.29 11.82
C SER A 714 -8.90 -22.43 11.81
N PHE A 715 -8.38 -23.60 12.19
CA PHE A 715 -6.95 -23.89 12.06
C PHE A 715 -6.69 -25.37 11.77
N THR A 716 -5.50 -25.66 11.27
CA THR A 716 -4.91 -27.01 11.26
C THR A 716 -3.52 -26.92 11.86
N ALA A 717 -3.28 -27.62 12.96
CA ALA A 717 -1.96 -27.79 13.52
C ALA A 717 -1.42 -29.20 13.24
N THR A 718 -0.10 -29.30 13.06
CA THR A 718 0.61 -30.57 12.89
C THR A 718 1.86 -30.58 13.77
N LEU A 719 2.04 -31.65 14.56
CA LEU A 719 3.25 -31.88 15.36
C LEU A 719 4.08 -32.99 14.69
N TYR A 720 5.39 -32.77 14.55
CA TYR A 720 6.33 -33.66 13.86
C TYR A 720 7.73 -33.56 14.49
N PRO A 721 8.65 -34.53 14.29
CA PRO A 721 10.05 -34.37 14.66
C PRO A 721 10.69 -33.27 13.80
N THR A 722 11.49 -32.38 14.38
CA THR A 722 12.05 -31.23 13.66
C THR A 722 12.85 -31.64 12.41
N GLY A 723 12.60 -30.98 11.28
CA GLY A 723 13.20 -31.33 9.98
C GLY A 723 12.60 -32.58 9.33
N LYS A 724 11.42 -33.02 9.77
CA LYS A 724 10.66 -34.17 9.24
C LYS A 724 9.18 -33.83 9.13
N GLU A 725 8.86 -32.73 8.47
CA GLU A 725 7.52 -32.14 8.30
C GLU A 725 6.51 -33.12 7.65
N SER A 726 7.00 -34.10 6.90
CA SER A 726 6.21 -35.19 6.33
C SER A 726 5.72 -36.20 7.38
N SER A 727 6.50 -36.41 8.45
CA SER A 727 6.33 -37.38 9.53
C SER A 727 5.46 -36.84 10.68
N VAL A 728 4.24 -36.43 10.35
CA VAL A 728 3.27 -35.89 11.32
C VAL A 728 2.86 -36.97 12.34
N LEU A 729 3.13 -36.69 13.61
CA LEU A 729 2.83 -37.50 14.79
C LEU A 729 1.39 -37.24 15.27
N TYR A 730 0.96 -35.98 15.26
CA TYR A 730 -0.41 -35.57 15.60
C TYR A 730 -0.90 -34.45 14.70
N THR A 731 -2.20 -34.46 14.44
CA THR A 731 -2.93 -33.38 13.76
C THR A 731 -3.99 -32.83 14.70
N ILE A 732 -4.09 -31.51 14.84
CA ILE A 732 -5.17 -30.86 15.61
C ILE A 732 -5.97 -29.98 14.66
N THR A 733 -7.29 -30.14 14.65
CA THR A 733 -8.20 -29.41 13.75
C THR A 733 -9.45 -28.95 14.46
N GLY A 734 -9.88 -27.71 14.18
CA GLY A 734 -11.11 -27.16 14.74
C GLY A 734 -11.17 -25.64 14.59
N GLN A 735 -11.90 -25.01 15.51
CA GLN A 735 -12.00 -23.55 15.62
C GLN A 735 -11.38 -23.10 16.94
N TRP A 736 -10.37 -22.21 16.90
CA TRP A 736 -9.55 -21.89 18.08
C TRP A 736 -10.28 -21.10 19.17
N ASN A 737 -11.44 -20.51 18.88
CA ASN A 737 -12.32 -19.89 19.88
C ASN A 737 -13.51 -20.76 20.32
N LYS A 738 -13.61 -21.99 19.81
CA LYS A 738 -14.66 -22.98 20.12
C LYS A 738 -14.02 -24.34 20.39
N THR A 739 -14.33 -25.36 19.59
CA THR A 739 -13.89 -26.74 19.78
C THR A 739 -12.79 -27.14 18.80
N PHE A 740 -11.87 -28.00 19.26
CA PHE A 740 -10.92 -28.69 18.40
C PHE A 740 -10.65 -30.13 18.85
N GLU A 741 -10.34 -30.98 17.87
CA GLU A 741 -10.01 -32.40 18.06
C GLU A 741 -8.50 -32.63 17.85
N VAL A 742 -7.89 -33.46 18.70
CA VAL A 742 -6.52 -33.97 18.54
C VAL A 742 -6.59 -35.38 17.97
N ARG A 743 -5.85 -35.62 16.90
CA ARG A 743 -5.79 -36.92 16.19
C ARG A 743 -4.36 -37.43 16.10
N GLU A 744 -4.20 -38.74 16.21
CA GLU A 744 -2.92 -39.39 15.96
C GLU A 744 -2.64 -39.46 14.44
N GLY A 745 -1.44 -39.07 14.03
CA GLY A 745 -1.05 -38.91 12.63
C GLY A 745 -1.92 -37.92 11.85
N LYS A 746 -2.03 -38.13 10.52
CA LYS A 746 -2.80 -37.27 9.60
C LYS A 746 -4.30 -37.61 9.49
N LYS A 747 -4.69 -38.83 9.85
CA LYS A 747 -6.06 -39.38 9.68
C LYS A 747 -6.46 -40.43 10.72
N GLY A 748 -5.73 -40.53 11.85
CA GLY A 748 -6.02 -41.52 12.88
C GLY A 748 -7.23 -41.18 13.75
N ALA A 749 -7.38 -41.95 14.83
CA ALA A 749 -8.42 -41.76 15.84
C ALA A 749 -8.30 -40.37 16.50
N VAL A 750 -9.43 -39.84 16.94
CA VAL A 750 -9.44 -38.73 17.91
C VAL A 750 -9.00 -39.32 19.26
N ILE A 751 -7.96 -38.75 19.85
CA ILE A 751 -7.40 -39.19 21.13
C ILE A 751 -7.70 -38.23 22.27
N ASP A 752 -7.99 -36.97 21.95
CA ASP A 752 -8.23 -35.89 22.89
C ASP A 752 -9.01 -34.76 22.20
N ASN A 753 -9.64 -33.87 22.97
CA ASN A 753 -10.38 -32.72 22.47
C ASN A 753 -10.26 -31.52 23.43
N TYR A 754 -10.68 -30.35 22.96
CA TYR A 754 -10.80 -29.14 23.76
C TYR A 754 -12.05 -28.39 23.35
N ASP A 755 -12.70 -27.74 24.32
CA ASP A 755 -13.81 -26.84 24.12
C ASP A 755 -13.59 -25.54 24.91
N ALA A 756 -13.35 -24.44 24.19
CA ALA A 756 -13.13 -23.12 24.74
C ALA A 756 -14.43 -22.44 25.23
N GLU A 757 -15.61 -23.05 25.05
CA GLU A 757 -16.89 -22.56 25.59
C GLU A 757 -17.19 -23.14 26.97
N THR A 758 -16.74 -24.38 27.27
CA THR A 758 -16.85 -25.00 28.61
C THR A 758 -15.58 -24.89 29.46
N SER A 759 -14.41 -24.63 28.87
CA SER A 759 -13.14 -24.45 29.61
C SER A 759 -13.05 -23.06 30.26
N ALA A 760 -13.64 -22.92 31.45
CA ALA A 760 -13.63 -21.68 32.23
C ALA A 760 -12.20 -21.27 32.63
N PRO A 761 -11.84 -19.97 32.52
CA PRO A 761 -10.55 -19.46 32.98
C PRO A 761 -10.51 -19.29 34.52
N THR A 762 -9.32 -19.41 35.10
CA THR A 762 -9.04 -19.00 36.47
C THR A 762 -8.88 -17.47 36.52
N SER A 763 -9.54 -16.82 37.48
CA SER A 763 -9.42 -15.36 37.67
C SER A 763 -8.01 -14.96 38.14
N LEU A 764 -7.40 -13.98 37.49
CA LEU A 764 -6.17 -13.36 37.96
C LEU A 764 -6.44 -12.56 39.23
N THR A 765 -5.70 -12.86 40.30
CA THR A 765 -5.65 -12.06 41.53
C THR A 765 -4.61 -10.96 41.36
N ILE A 766 -5.00 -9.72 41.65
CA ILE A 766 -4.14 -8.53 41.64
C ILE A 766 -4.23 -7.81 42.99
N ALA A 767 -3.30 -6.90 43.28
CA ALA A 767 -3.39 -6.04 44.46
C ALA A 767 -4.55 -5.02 44.33
N PRO A 768 -5.14 -4.56 45.45
CA PRO A 768 -6.03 -3.39 45.49
C PRO A 768 -5.37 -2.14 44.86
N LEU A 769 -6.18 -1.19 44.38
CA LEU A 769 -5.69 -0.01 43.65
C LEU A 769 -4.87 0.92 44.55
N GLU A 770 -5.18 0.92 45.85
CA GLU A 770 -4.50 1.62 46.92
C GLU A 770 -3.11 1.03 47.23
N ASP A 771 -2.91 -0.28 47.00
CA ASP A 771 -1.70 -1.05 47.32
C ASP A 771 -0.74 -1.23 46.12
N GLN A 772 -1.24 -1.05 44.89
CA GLN A 772 -0.46 -1.10 43.64
C GLN A 772 0.64 -0.02 43.58
N ASP A 773 1.78 -0.29 42.94
CA ASP A 773 2.78 0.73 42.61
C ASP A 773 2.16 1.81 41.68
N PRO A 774 2.54 3.11 41.77
CA PRO A 774 2.05 4.14 40.85
C PRO A 774 2.26 3.85 39.35
N MET A 775 3.22 2.98 38.99
CA MET A 775 3.46 2.51 37.63
C MET A 775 2.62 1.28 37.24
N GLU A 776 1.90 0.64 38.18
CA GLU A 776 1.01 -0.48 37.85
C GLU A 776 -0.24 0.00 37.11
N SER A 777 -0.53 -0.67 35.99
CA SER A 777 -1.41 -0.21 34.91
C SER A 777 -2.78 0.25 35.40
N ARG A 778 -3.44 -0.52 36.26
CA ARG A 778 -4.80 -0.19 36.74
C ARG A 778 -4.81 0.99 37.70
N ARG A 779 -3.76 1.22 38.49
CA ARG A 779 -3.59 2.43 39.32
C ARG A 779 -3.27 3.65 38.46
N ALA A 780 -2.33 3.52 37.52
CA ALA A 780 -1.92 4.61 36.63
C ALA A 780 -3.07 5.10 35.74
N TRP A 781 -3.78 4.17 35.07
CA TRP A 781 -4.88 4.47 34.17
C TRP A 781 -6.24 4.62 34.87
N ALA A 782 -6.33 4.50 36.20
CA ALA A 782 -7.59 4.46 36.96
C ALA A 782 -8.61 5.55 36.57
N LYS A 783 -8.14 6.79 36.37
CA LYS A 783 -8.99 7.91 35.97
C LYS A 783 -9.44 7.86 34.51
N VAL A 784 -8.56 7.45 33.61
CA VAL A 784 -8.87 7.28 32.18
C VAL A 784 -9.88 6.14 32.01
N ALA A 785 -9.72 5.06 32.78
CA ALA A 785 -10.70 3.99 32.89
C ALA A 785 -12.06 4.48 33.42
N ALA A 786 -12.07 5.36 34.43
CA ALA A 786 -13.30 5.96 34.96
C ALA A 786 -14.02 6.86 33.92
N GLY A 787 -13.28 7.67 33.17
CA GLY A 787 -13.82 8.48 32.06
C GLY A 787 -14.41 7.62 30.93
N ILE A 788 -13.71 6.56 30.53
CA ILE A 788 -14.20 5.58 29.55
C ILE A 788 -15.47 4.88 30.06
N ALA A 789 -15.56 4.58 31.36
CA ALA A 789 -16.72 3.95 31.97
C ALA A 789 -17.94 4.88 32.12
N SER A 790 -17.73 6.17 32.36
CA SER A 790 -18.81 7.18 32.39
C SER A 790 -19.23 7.67 31.00
N GLY A 791 -18.36 7.50 30.00
CA GLY A 791 -18.52 8.09 28.66
C GLY A 791 -18.06 9.55 28.58
N ASP A 792 -17.41 10.07 29.62
CA ASP A 792 -16.86 11.43 29.65
C ASP A 792 -15.53 11.48 28.88
N MET A 793 -15.61 11.94 27.64
CA MET A 793 -14.47 11.98 26.73
C MET A 793 -13.53 13.17 26.95
N ASP A 794 -14.03 14.26 27.52
CA ASP A 794 -13.20 15.42 27.84
C ASP A 794 -12.33 15.10 29.06
N ALA A 795 -12.89 14.45 30.09
CA ALA A 795 -12.13 13.91 31.22
C ALA A 795 -11.16 12.79 30.78
N THR A 796 -11.61 11.86 29.92
CA THR A 796 -10.76 10.80 29.36
C THR A 796 -9.56 11.38 28.62
N GLY A 797 -9.79 12.38 27.75
CA GLY A 797 -8.75 13.07 27.00
C GLY A 797 -7.80 13.86 27.88
N ALA A 798 -8.32 14.58 28.88
CA ALA A 798 -7.51 15.39 29.81
C ALA A 798 -6.56 14.54 30.67
N GLU A 799 -7.07 13.49 31.33
CA GLU A 799 -6.24 12.65 32.21
C GLU A 799 -5.27 11.76 31.40
N LYS A 800 -5.64 11.32 30.19
CA LYS A 800 -4.71 10.67 29.26
C LYS A 800 -3.59 11.64 28.84
N SER A 801 -3.94 12.86 28.46
CA SER A 801 -2.97 13.90 28.06
C SER A 801 -2.01 14.25 29.20
N LYS A 802 -2.49 14.20 30.45
CA LYS A 802 -1.65 14.39 31.64
C LYS A 802 -0.54 13.32 31.71
N ILE A 803 -0.90 12.04 31.67
CA ILE A 803 0.06 10.92 31.70
C ILE A 803 1.08 11.04 30.56
N GLU A 804 0.61 11.34 29.34
CA GLU A 804 1.48 11.49 28.16
C GLU A 804 2.40 12.74 28.23
N ASN A 805 1.96 13.82 28.88
CA ASN A 805 2.79 15.00 29.12
C ASN A 805 3.86 14.71 30.19
N GLU A 806 3.51 14.05 31.29
CA GLU A 806 4.44 13.67 32.36
C GLU A 806 5.51 12.70 31.83
N GLN A 807 5.12 11.73 31.00
CA GLN A 807 6.04 10.81 30.32
C GLN A 807 6.98 11.54 29.33
N ARG A 808 6.46 12.45 28.48
CA ARG A 808 7.30 13.25 27.57
C ARG A 808 8.29 14.15 28.32
N ALA A 809 7.88 14.74 29.45
CA ALA A 809 8.79 15.51 30.30
C ALA A 809 9.91 14.63 30.92
N LEU A 810 9.56 13.42 31.37
CA LEU A 810 10.55 12.46 31.88
C LEU A 810 11.54 12.01 30.80
N ARG A 811 11.09 11.75 29.57
CA ARG A 811 11.97 11.43 28.43
C ARG A 811 12.89 12.60 28.05
N ALA A 812 12.39 13.83 28.08
CA ALA A 812 13.20 15.01 27.82
C ALA A 812 14.33 15.17 28.85
N LYS A 813 14.03 14.95 30.14
CA LYS A 813 15.01 14.95 31.23
C LYS A 813 16.05 13.84 31.08
N GLU A 814 15.63 12.60 30.78
CA GLU A 814 16.56 11.49 30.56
C GLU A 814 17.57 11.81 29.42
N LYS A 815 17.09 12.43 28.34
CA LYS A 815 17.92 12.87 27.21
C LYS A 815 18.88 14.02 27.58
N GLU A 816 18.45 14.96 28.43
CA GLU A 816 19.30 16.05 28.96
C GLU A 816 20.40 15.52 29.90
N GLU A 817 20.06 14.55 30.76
CA GLU A 817 20.98 13.92 31.71
C GLU A 817 21.86 12.82 31.08
N GLY A 818 21.67 12.49 29.79
CA GLY A 818 22.41 11.44 29.09
C GLY A 818 22.15 10.03 29.62
N SER A 819 20.97 9.77 30.17
CA SER A 819 20.60 8.53 30.86
C SER A 819 19.51 7.74 30.12
N GLU A 820 19.42 6.43 30.37
CA GLU A 820 18.35 5.56 29.86
C GLU A 820 17.54 4.99 31.02
N TRP A 821 16.21 4.95 30.89
CA TRP A 821 15.30 4.32 31.86
C TRP A 821 15.69 2.87 32.19
N VAL A 822 15.93 2.59 33.48
CA VAL A 822 16.29 1.25 33.95
C VAL A 822 15.02 0.40 34.13
N ARG A 823 14.85 -0.59 33.25
CA ARG A 823 13.72 -1.55 33.31
C ARG A 823 13.79 -2.39 34.59
N ARG A 824 12.65 -2.59 35.25
CA ARG A 824 12.53 -3.15 36.61
C ARG A 824 12.67 -4.67 36.68
N TYR A 825 12.18 -5.41 35.69
CA TYR A 825 12.14 -6.88 35.71
C TYR A 825 12.82 -7.54 34.50
N PHE A 826 13.12 -6.76 33.46
CA PHE A 826 13.71 -7.27 32.21
C PHE A 826 15.02 -6.58 31.87
N THR A 827 15.85 -7.29 31.11
CA THR A 827 17.14 -6.81 30.62
C THR A 827 17.25 -7.11 29.12
N ARG A 828 17.83 -6.16 28.37
CA ARG A 828 18.18 -6.32 26.96
C ARG A 828 19.43 -7.20 26.86
N VAL A 829 19.40 -8.23 26.03
CA VAL A 829 20.54 -9.10 25.73
C VAL A 829 21.00 -8.91 24.29
N GLU A 830 22.32 -8.97 24.07
CA GLU A 830 22.95 -8.84 22.74
C GLU A 830 22.90 -10.14 21.92
N SER A 831 22.76 -11.29 22.60
CA SER A 831 22.73 -12.62 22.01
C SER A 831 21.85 -13.55 22.86
N ASP A 832 21.27 -14.58 22.24
CA ASP A 832 20.48 -15.60 22.92
C ASP A 832 20.68 -16.96 22.24
N LYS A 833 21.40 -17.84 22.95
CA LYS A 833 21.72 -19.20 22.53
C LYS A 833 20.50 -20.06 22.21
N LEU A 834 19.35 -19.78 22.83
CA LEU A 834 18.09 -20.46 22.52
C LEU A 834 17.58 -20.03 21.15
N LEU A 835 17.65 -18.74 20.82
CA LEU A 835 17.27 -18.24 19.49
C LEU A 835 18.26 -18.75 18.43
N GLU A 836 19.57 -18.67 18.69
CA GLU A 836 20.62 -19.23 17.82
C GLU A 836 20.37 -20.72 17.50
N ALA A 837 19.96 -21.52 18.50
CA ALA A 837 19.73 -22.94 18.34
C ALA A 837 18.34 -23.30 17.77
N LEU A 838 17.31 -22.47 17.97
CA LEU A 838 15.91 -22.81 17.64
C LEU A 838 15.30 -21.97 16.51
N ALA A 839 15.63 -20.69 16.37
CA ALA A 839 15.04 -19.82 15.34
C ALA A 839 15.34 -20.29 13.90
N PRO A 840 16.57 -20.76 13.56
CA PRO A 840 16.86 -21.29 12.22
C PRO A 840 16.03 -22.53 11.86
N LYS A 841 15.62 -23.35 12.85
CA LYS A 841 14.83 -24.58 12.63
C LYS A 841 13.43 -24.30 12.05
N ILE A 842 12.94 -23.07 12.18
CA ILE A 842 11.61 -22.62 11.76
C ILE A 842 11.65 -21.41 10.81
N GLY A 843 12.85 -20.94 10.44
CA GLY A 843 13.03 -19.75 9.60
C GLY A 843 12.63 -18.44 10.28
N LEU A 844 12.62 -18.38 11.62
CA LEU A 844 12.34 -17.15 12.35
C LEU A 844 13.52 -16.18 12.20
N LEU A 845 13.26 -15.01 11.64
CA LEU A 845 14.16 -13.86 11.71
C LEU A 845 13.88 -13.12 13.02
N VAL A 846 14.94 -12.81 13.77
CA VAL A 846 14.84 -11.94 14.95
C VAL A 846 14.88 -10.49 14.47
N GLU A 847 13.85 -9.72 14.79
CA GLU A 847 13.73 -8.29 14.49
C GLU A 847 13.93 -7.49 15.79
N ASP A 848 15.16 -7.54 16.30
CA ASP A 848 15.58 -6.84 17.52
C ASP A 848 15.65 -5.32 17.30
N ASP A 849 16.00 -4.88 16.08
CA ASP A 849 15.85 -3.52 15.57
C ASP A 849 14.45 -2.92 15.86
N LYS A 850 13.41 -3.66 15.49
CA LYS A 850 11.98 -3.29 15.65
C LYS A 850 11.44 -3.54 17.06
N THR A 851 12.28 -4.00 17.99
CA THR A 851 11.90 -4.24 19.39
C THR A 851 12.87 -3.60 20.40
N GLY A 852 13.79 -2.76 19.94
CA GLY A 852 14.78 -2.07 20.79
C GLY A 852 15.80 -3.00 21.44
N GLY A 853 15.94 -4.23 20.94
CA GLY A 853 16.76 -5.32 21.47
C GLY A 853 15.96 -6.58 21.86
N ILE A 854 16.68 -7.67 22.15
CA ILE A 854 16.08 -8.92 22.64
C ILE A 854 15.84 -8.79 24.15
N TRP A 855 14.60 -8.94 24.62
CA TRP A 855 14.26 -8.81 26.03
C TRP A 855 14.14 -10.17 26.74
N ARG A 856 14.74 -10.25 27.93
CA ARG A 856 14.71 -11.43 28.81
C ARG A 856 14.41 -11.05 30.25
N PHE A 857 13.76 -11.95 30.97
CA PHE A 857 13.45 -11.80 32.39
C PHE A 857 14.75 -11.87 33.22
N ASP A 858 14.91 -10.96 34.18
CA ASP A 858 16.11 -10.82 34.98
C ASP A 858 15.80 -11.16 36.45
N GLU A 859 16.13 -12.39 36.84
CA GLU A 859 15.88 -12.90 38.21
C GLU A 859 16.55 -12.05 39.29
N LYS A 860 17.70 -11.43 39.00
CA LYS A 860 18.42 -10.59 39.97
C LYS A 860 17.68 -9.28 40.21
N LYS A 861 17.15 -8.67 39.14
CA LYS A 861 16.30 -7.49 39.26
C LYS A 861 14.97 -7.82 39.95
N ALA A 862 14.32 -8.93 39.59
CA ALA A 862 13.08 -9.36 40.21
C ALA A 862 13.24 -9.58 41.72
N ALA A 863 14.30 -10.27 42.16
CA ALA A 863 14.63 -10.43 43.58
C ALA A 863 14.95 -9.09 44.28
N ALA A 864 15.54 -8.13 43.56
CA ALA A 864 15.79 -6.78 44.08
C ALA A 864 14.51 -5.92 44.20
N GLU A 865 13.47 -6.15 43.37
CA GLU A 865 12.15 -5.52 43.54
C GLU A 865 11.35 -6.21 44.66
N GLU A 866 11.40 -7.54 44.79
CA GLU A 866 10.83 -8.27 45.94
C GLU A 866 11.46 -7.77 47.27
N GLY A 867 12.77 -7.55 47.28
CA GLY A 867 13.51 -6.99 48.41
C GLY A 867 13.22 -5.52 48.75
N LYS A 868 12.41 -4.80 47.95
CA LYS A 868 11.91 -3.45 48.25
C LYS A 868 10.49 -3.42 48.81
N LYS A 869 9.79 -4.55 48.79
CA LYS A 869 8.40 -4.70 49.28
C LYS A 869 8.31 -5.26 50.71
N ASN A 870 9.45 -5.53 51.34
CA ASN A 870 9.61 -5.99 52.73
C ASN A 870 10.40 -4.97 53.55
#